data_AF-A0A0D3JMD0-F1
#
_entry.id   AF-A0A0D3JMD0-F1
#
_cell.length_a   1.000
_cell.length_b   1.000
_cell.length_c   1.000
_cell.angle_alpha   90.00
_cell.angle_beta   90.00
_cell.angle_gamma   90.00
#
_symmetry.space_group_name_H-M   'P 1'
#
loop_
_entity.id
_entity.type
_entity.pdbx_description
1 polymer ?
#
loop_
_entity_poly.entity_id
_entity_poly.type
_entity_poly.pdbx_seq_one_letter_code
_entity_poly.pdbx_strand_id
1 'polypeptide(L)'
;MECSEPPPAGVDGPHPPLPVSALLVAATIATVGVVVAFLMWSKLRGWRPPPKAMKEMECSRAAEPTASTACPPPVEATAANAVSSSRDETGTAETSPASLALARRVRALGLHLGDSFVSGISVGLPNSASGRRVFDSTNLQALLRGESLIEPLPRPLVQAQLARNVVQVSKSPTGERLRRPLSALQEVVQIASRIGGFDLAADFGVDPRIVETLDTTYALAIGAGLQALQDAGLVDGPPSSANRHRRSASEPNFHAAAAGAGGGVGCGSGAPLPGSSGRDKPWRLDKRHRDETGVIFAASFPALDSLVDELSRFMTDGFARATGAARRSLAVELEAHATRLDPPARQALLDLCAGLLAGEPVVDLDAAAGASPAGAKSAAAGAKGAPAAAANGVNGGGDGGGAPRYEFNRKLLFKLLVMANSQLAELVGARGPNLHINAACAGTTAAISLACDWLRAGRCARVVVISADNPSSDSLLPWIGTGFLALGAASTRPSAAEAALPFDKRRNGMILGAGAVGLVLETDTALASRPAASPRAKVLGTVHTNSAFHASAIGTSHAAETLEALLQQVEAVHGLTRTEIADALLYFSHETCTHARGGGCAGAEMTALRAAFGTETRKIIITNTKGMTGHAMGVCFEDAVAVASLSSGFVPPVINHEQADPLLGSLRLSEGGTHDAKYALHFAAGFGSQVSYVLYARC
;
A
#
# COMPACT_ATOMS: atom_id res chain seq x y z
N MET A 1 -43.42 6.24 11.26
CA MET A 1 -44.88 6.45 11.17
C MET A 1 -45.44 5.36 10.28
N GLU A 2 -46.37 4.60 10.86
CA GLU A 2 -47.51 3.83 10.32
C GLU A 2 -47.34 2.84 9.15
N CYS A 3 -47.45 1.56 9.54
CA CYS A 3 -48.40 0.51 9.13
C CYS A 3 -49.16 0.59 7.80
N SER A 4 -49.13 -0.52 7.05
CA SER A 4 -50.35 -1.11 6.47
C SER A 4 -50.20 -2.63 6.31
N GLU A 5 -51.23 -3.35 6.78
CA GLU A 5 -51.42 -4.80 6.90
C GLU A 5 -52.16 -5.41 5.67
N PRO A 6 -52.38 -6.75 5.59
CA PRO A 6 -52.39 -7.57 4.36
C PRO A 6 -53.79 -8.02 3.89
N PRO A 7 -53.89 -8.87 2.84
CA PRO A 7 -55.08 -9.70 2.59
C PRO A 7 -54.72 -11.22 2.49
N PRO A 8 -55.69 -12.17 2.43
CA PRO A 8 -56.05 -13.00 3.57
C PRO A 8 -55.78 -14.51 3.38
N ALA A 9 -55.88 -15.23 4.48
CA ALA A 9 -55.73 -16.67 4.59
C ALA A 9 -57.03 -17.46 4.34
N GLY A 10 -56.88 -18.68 3.83
CA GLY A 10 -57.76 -19.81 4.13
C GLY A 10 -57.91 -20.82 2.99
N VAL A 11 -57.87 -22.15 3.16
CA VAL A 11 -57.78 -22.99 4.37
C VAL A 11 -57.50 -24.46 3.90
N ASP A 12 -56.81 -25.21 4.79
CA ASP A 12 -56.78 -26.68 5.03
C ASP A 12 -55.77 -27.66 4.38
N GLY A 13 -54.96 -28.27 5.27
CA GLY A 13 -54.61 -29.70 5.23
C GLY A 13 -53.12 -30.07 5.44
N PRO A 14 -52.73 -30.97 6.38
CA PRO A 14 -51.36 -31.07 6.94
C PRO A 14 -50.46 -32.22 6.39
N HIS A 15 -49.15 -32.17 6.73
CA HIS A 15 -48.06 -33.20 6.68
C HIS A 15 -46.83 -32.87 5.77
N PRO A 16 -45.64 -33.54 5.91
CA PRO A 16 -44.40 -33.10 6.61
C PRO A 16 -43.18 -32.90 5.65
N PRO A 17 -41.97 -32.51 6.14
CA PRO A 17 -40.83 -32.17 5.26
C PRO A 17 -40.04 -33.40 4.74
N LEU A 18 -39.54 -33.30 3.49
CA LEU A 18 -38.67 -34.27 2.81
C LEU A 18 -37.17 -34.08 3.18
N PRO A 19 -36.34 -35.14 3.17
CA PRO A 19 -35.00 -35.13 3.77
C PRO A 19 -33.86 -34.70 2.82
N VAL A 20 -32.83 -34.11 3.43
CA VAL A 20 -31.60 -33.51 2.86
C VAL A 20 -30.62 -34.54 2.23
N SER A 21 -30.99 -35.81 2.11
CA SER A 21 -30.08 -36.88 1.66
C SER A 21 -29.93 -37.02 0.13
N ALA A 22 -30.82 -36.43 -0.69
CA ALA A 22 -30.76 -36.56 -2.15
C ALA A 22 -29.75 -35.60 -2.85
N LEU A 23 -29.45 -34.45 -2.25
CA LEU A 23 -28.55 -33.44 -2.82
C LEU A 23 -27.05 -33.81 -2.71
N LEU A 24 -26.67 -34.54 -1.66
CA LEU A 24 -25.30 -35.00 -1.43
C LEU A 24 -24.87 -36.13 -2.39
N VAL A 25 -25.81 -36.97 -2.81
CA VAL A 25 -25.55 -38.09 -3.73
C VAL A 25 -25.32 -37.57 -5.16
N ALA A 26 -26.06 -36.54 -5.59
CA ALA A 26 -25.89 -35.94 -6.92
C ALA A 26 -24.54 -35.19 -7.08
N ALA A 27 -24.08 -34.48 -6.04
CA ALA A 27 -22.79 -33.79 -6.05
C ALA A 27 -21.60 -34.76 -6.06
N THR A 28 -21.74 -35.92 -5.41
CA THR A 28 -20.70 -36.95 -5.38
C THR A 28 -20.55 -37.64 -6.74
N ILE A 29 -21.66 -37.91 -7.45
CA ILE A 29 -21.64 -38.54 -8.78
C ILE A 29 -21.01 -37.62 -9.84
N ALA A 30 -21.29 -36.30 -9.80
CA ALA A 30 -20.69 -35.34 -10.72
C ALA A 30 -19.17 -35.19 -10.54
N THR A 31 -18.70 -35.23 -9.29
CA THR A 31 -17.27 -35.07 -8.96
C THR A 31 -16.47 -36.32 -9.36
N VAL A 32 -17.03 -37.52 -9.15
CA VAL A 32 -16.41 -38.78 -9.59
C VAL A 32 -16.38 -38.90 -11.12
N GLY A 33 -17.41 -38.43 -11.82
CA GLY A 33 -17.45 -38.44 -13.28
C GLY A 33 -16.35 -37.61 -13.95
N VAL A 34 -16.05 -36.43 -13.41
CA VAL A 34 -14.98 -35.55 -13.92
C VAL A 34 -13.58 -36.16 -13.68
N VAL A 35 -13.38 -36.80 -12.54
CA VAL A 35 -12.12 -37.48 -12.21
C VAL A 35 -11.89 -38.71 -13.11
N VAL A 36 -12.93 -39.52 -13.37
CA VAL A 36 -12.82 -40.67 -14.27
C VAL A 36 -12.60 -40.24 -15.72
N ALA A 37 -13.24 -39.17 -16.19
CA ALA A 37 -13.01 -38.61 -17.52
C ALA A 37 -11.58 -38.07 -17.70
N PHE A 38 -11.03 -37.40 -16.67
CA PHE A 38 -9.65 -36.92 -16.66
C PHE A 38 -8.65 -38.08 -16.63
N LEU A 39 -8.92 -39.14 -15.85
CA LEU A 39 -8.09 -40.34 -15.80
C LEU A 39 -8.12 -41.15 -17.11
N MET A 40 -9.28 -41.26 -17.76
CA MET A 40 -9.39 -41.87 -19.10
C MET A 40 -8.68 -41.03 -20.18
N TRP A 41 -8.82 -39.71 -20.14
CA TRP A 41 -8.10 -38.78 -21.02
C TRP A 41 -6.58 -38.88 -20.82
N SER A 42 -6.11 -39.04 -19.59
CA SER A 42 -4.69 -39.22 -19.27
C SER A 42 -4.13 -40.58 -19.76
N LYS A 43 -4.93 -41.66 -19.68
CA LYS A 43 -4.56 -42.99 -20.19
C LYS A 43 -4.46 -43.03 -21.72
N LEU A 44 -5.33 -42.29 -22.42
CA LEU A 44 -5.33 -42.18 -23.88
C LEU A 44 -4.12 -41.40 -24.44
N ARG A 45 -3.43 -40.60 -23.60
CA ARG A 45 -2.25 -39.79 -24.01
C ARG A 45 -0.91 -40.24 -23.44
N GLY A 46 -0.84 -41.43 -22.84
CA GLY A 46 0.42 -42.10 -22.52
C GLY A 46 1.31 -41.41 -21.48
N TRP A 47 0.76 -40.54 -20.64
CA TRP A 47 1.53 -39.84 -19.61
C TRP A 47 1.77 -40.75 -18.38
N ARG A 48 3.04 -40.88 -17.94
CA ARG A 48 3.43 -41.65 -16.74
C ARG A 48 4.19 -40.76 -15.74
N PRO A 49 3.70 -40.57 -14.50
CA PRO A 49 4.48 -39.96 -13.42
C PRO A 49 5.30 -41.01 -12.63
N PRO A 50 6.37 -40.60 -11.91
CA PRO A 50 7.33 -41.53 -11.28
C PRO A 50 6.81 -42.14 -9.97
N PRO A 51 7.28 -43.34 -9.54
CA PRO A 51 6.71 -44.05 -8.40
C PRO A 51 7.48 -43.81 -7.09
N LYS A 52 6.72 -43.50 -6.02
CA LYS A 52 6.89 -43.82 -4.58
C LYS A 52 6.18 -42.71 -3.76
N ALA A 53 5.33 -42.94 -2.76
CA ALA A 53 4.65 -44.10 -2.22
C ALA A 53 3.51 -43.55 -1.33
N MET A 54 2.28 -44.04 -1.49
CA MET A 54 1.23 -43.93 -0.47
C MET A 54 0.70 -45.34 -0.26
N LYS A 55 0.90 -45.85 0.96
CA LYS A 55 0.25 -47.06 1.46
C LYS A 55 -0.29 -46.71 2.84
N GLU A 56 -1.51 -47.18 3.07
CA GLU A 56 -2.25 -47.26 4.34
C GLU A 56 -3.26 -46.16 4.62
N MET A 57 -4.49 -46.39 4.14
CA MET A 57 -5.71 -46.10 4.89
C MET A 57 -6.84 -47.05 4.46
N GLU A 58 -7.00 -48.13 5.19
CA GLU A 58 -8.22 -48.94 5.37
C GLU A 58 -8.32 -49.12 6.89
N CYS A 59 -9.44 -49.24 7.60
CA CYS A 59 -10.88 -49.11 7.38
C CYS A 59 -11.48 -49.51 8.75
N SER A 60 -12.49 -48.80 9.29
CA SER A 60 -13.66 -49.42 9.96
C SER A 60 -14.57 -48.40 10.67
N ARG A 61 -15.77 -48.24 10.12
CA ARG A 61 -17.05 -47.96 10.81
C ARG A 61 -17.46 -49.20 11.62
N ALA A 62 -18.35 -49.23 12.63
CA ALA A 62 -19.27 -48.31 13.28
C ALA A 62 -19.81 -49.01 14.56
N ALA A 63 -20.40 -48.24 15.49
CA ALA A 63 -21.58 -48.63 16.27
C ALA A 63 -22.15 -47.38 16.98
N GLU A 64 -23.44 -47.07 16.76
CA GLU A 64 -24.26 -46.19 17.63
C GLU A 64 -24.88 -47.04 18.76
N PRO A 65 -25.34 -46.47 19.90
CA PRO A 65 -26.73 -45.98 19.95
C PRO A 65 -27.05 -44.80 20.93
N THR A 66 -28.10 -44.05 20.57
CA THR A 66 -29.20 -43.47 21.40
C THR A 66 -28.97 -42.57 22.64
N ALA A 67 -29.50 -41.34 22.52
CA ALA A 67 -30.39 -40.56 23.42
C ALA A 67 -30.00 -40.20 24.88
N SER A 68 -30.14 -38.88 25.14
CA SER A 68 -30.53 -38.19 26.39
C SER A 68 -29.59 -38.25 27.60
N THR A 69 -28.99 -37.10 27.95
CA THR A 69 -29.12 -36.47 29.30
C THR A 69 -28.38 -35.12 29.37
N ALA A 70 -29.09 -34.15 29.96
CA ALA A 70 -28.72 -32.87 30.57
C ALA A 70 -27.32 -32.23 30.36
N CYS A 71 -27.37 -30.95 29.97
CA CYS A 71 -26.28 -29.97 30.05
C CYS A 71 -25.88 -29.69 31.51
N PRO A 72 -24.58 -29.59 31.88
CA PRO A 72 -24.19 -29.10 33.19
C PRO A 72 -24.37 -27.57 33.29
N PRO A 73 -24.71 -27.02 34.47
CA PRO A 73 -24.92 -25.59 34.65
C PRO A 73 -23.60 -24.80 34.58
N PRO A 74 -23.67 -23.48 34.28
CA PRO A 74 -22.49 -22.63 34.17
C PRO A 74 -21.82 -22.43 35.53
N VAL A 75 -20.49 -22.53 35.54
CA VAL A 75 -19.66 -22.22 36.71
C VAL A 75 -19.69 -20.70 36.92
N GLU A 76 -20.17 -20.28 38.09
CA GLU A 76 -20.14 -18.89 38.55
C GLU A 76 -18.68 -18.38 38.59
N ALA A 77 -18.43 -17.27 37.91
CA ALA A 77 -17.19 -16.53 38.02
C ALA A 77 -17.09 -15.91 39.42
N THR A 78 -16.40 -16.60 40.32
CA THR A 78 -15.97 -16.02 41.59
C THR A 78 -14.87 -15.01 41.31
N ALA A 79 -15.05 -13.79 41.84
CA ALA A 79 -14.11 -12.68 41.75
C ALA A 79 -12.74 -13.10 42.30
N ALA A 80 -11.79 -13.39 41.40
CA ALA A 80 -10.41 -13.67 41.75
C ALA A 80 -9.60 -12.37 41.71
N ASN A 81 -9.37 -11.82 42.90
CA ASN A 81 -8.26 -10.97 43.33
C ASN A 81 -7.80 -9.86 42.39
N ALA A 82 -8.31 -8.65 42.65
CA ALA A 82 -7.62 -7.42 42.34
C ALA A 82 -6.25 -7.41 43.03
N VAL A 83 -5.17 -7.59 42.27
CA VAL A 83 -3.82 -7.29 42.74
C VAL A 83 -3.66 -5.78 42.68
N SER A 84 -3.88 -5.11 43.81
CA SER A 84 -3.51 -3.72 43.99
C SER A 84 -1.98 -3.61 43.93
N SER A 85 -1.44 -2.99 42.89
CA SER A 85 -0.05 -2.53 42.89
C SER A 85 0.04 -1.28 43.77
N SER A 86 0.60 -1.40 44.98
CA SER A 86 1.03 -0.24 45.74
C SER A 86 2.18 0.44 45.00
N ARG A 87 1.97 1.69 44.57
CA ARG A 87 3.02 2.53 43.98
C ARG A 87 3.74 3.26 45.11
N ASP A 88 5.04 3.00 45.27
CA ASP A 88 5.93 3.88 46.05
C ASP A 88 6.33 5.09 45.20
N GLU A 89 6.61 6.22 45.86
CA GLU A 89 6.84 7.57 45.32
C GLU A 89 8.08 7.73 44.38
N THR A 90 8.67 6.64 43.90
CA THR A 90 9.81 6.65 42.97
C THR A 90 9.55 5.97 41.62
N GLY A 91 8.33 5.50 41.34
CA GLY A 91 7.89 5.20 39.97
C GLY A 91 8.43 3.92 39.33
N THR A 92 9.12 3.05 40.05
CA THR A 92 9.48 1.71 39.55
C THR A 92 8.59 0.65 40.19
N ALA A 93 7.74 0.02 39.39
CA ALA A 93 6.97 -1.15 39.84
C ALA A 93 7.94 -2.31 40.11
N GLU A 94 8.06 -2.76 41.36
CA GLU A 94 8.83 -3.96 41.69
C GLU A 94 8.20 -5.19 41.02
N THR A 95 8.89 -5.73 40.02
CA THR A 95 8.48 -6.99 39.37
C THR A 95 8.65 -8.15 40.34
N SER A 96 7.54 -8.81 40.68
CA SER A 96 7.57 -9.96 41.59
C SER A 96 8.45 -11.12 41.06
N PRO A 97 9.03 -11.96 41.94
CA PRO A 97 9.76 -13.16 41.54
C PRO A 97 8.93 -14.12 40.66
N ALA A 98 7.62 -14.17 40.88
CA ALA A 98 6.69 -14.97 40.08
C ALA A 98 6.54 -14.41 38.66
N SER A 99 6.45 -13.08 38.50
CA SER A 99 6.40 -12.41 37.20
C SER A 99 7.69 -12.64 36.40
N LEU A 100 8.84 -12.56 37.07
CA LEU A 100 10.15 -12.88 36.48
C LEU A 100 10.26 -14.36 36.07
N ALA A 101 9.77 -15.29 36.89
CA ALA A 101 9.76 -16.71 36.57
C ALA A 101 8.84 -17.02 35.38
N LEU A 102 7.66 -16.40 35.30
CA LEU A 102 6.77 -16.52 34.16
C LEU A 102 7.42 -15.96 32.89
N ALA A 103 7.99 -14.76 32.94
CA ALA A 103 8.70 -14.17 31.81
C ALA A 103 9.84 -15.06 31.30
N ARG A 104 10.61 -15.68 32.22
CA ARG A 104 11.64 -16.68 31.85
C ARG A 104 11.06 -17.91 31.17
N ARG A 105 9.96 -18.47 31.70
CA ARG A 105 9.28 -19.64 31.11
C ARG A 105 8.71 -19.31 29.72
N VAL A 106 8.11 -18.14 29.55
CA VAL A 106 7.55 -17.71 28.27
C VAL A 106 8.66 -17.46 27.24
N ARG A 107 9.79 -16.85 27.65
CA ARG A 107 10.99 -16.75 26.80
C ARG A 107 11.56 -18.13 26.45
N ALA A 108 11.52 -19.10 27.36
CA ALA A 108 11.93 -20.48 27.09
C ALA A 108 11.02 -21.18 26.06
N LEU A 109 9.76 -20.74 25.91
CA LEU A 109 8.85 -21.16 24.83
C LEU A 109 9.10 -20.41 23.51
N GLY A 110 10.08 -19.50 23.47
CA GLY A 110 10.40 -18.69 22.30
C GLY A 110 9.44 -17.54 22.06
N LEU A 111 8.64 -17.13 23.05
CA LEU A 111 7.75 -15.97 22.93
C LEU A 111 8.38 -14.70 23.52
N HIS A 112 8.01 -13.55 22.97
CA HIS A 112 8.44 -12.23 23.41
C HIS A 112 7.24 -11.45 23.97
N LEU A 113 7.29 -11.17 25.28
CA LEU A 113 6.26 -10.37 25.97
C LEU A 113 6.69 -8.91 26.22
N GLY A 114 7.85 -8.51 25.71
CA GLY A 114 8.34 -7.15 25.83
C GLY A 114 7.67 -6.21 24.83
N ASP A 115 8.08 -4.94 24.90
CA ASP A 115 7.57 -3.90 24.01
C ASP A 115 8.17 -4.00 22.61
N SER A 116 7.41 -3.52 21.62
CA SER A 116 7.89 -3.36 20.25
C SER A 116 8.06 -1.87 19.94
N PHE A 117 9.16 -1.52 19.28
CA PHE A 117 9.54 -0.15 18.96
C PHE A 117 9.78 0.01 17.47
N VAL A 118 9.41 1.17 16.94
CA VAL A 118 9.90 1.63 15.65
C VAL A 118 11.24 2.33 15.88
N SER A 119 12.30 1.84 15.25
CA SER A 119 13.65 2.39 15.40
C SER A 119 14.14 3.18 14.17
N GLY A 120 13.56 2.92 12.99
CA GLY A 120 13.89 3.65 11.77
C GLY A 120 12.69 3.77 10.84
N ILE A 121 12.62 4.89 10.13
CA ILE A 121 11.57 5.17 9.14
C ILE A 121 12.18 5.77 7.86
N SER A 122 11.46 5.62 6.74
CA SER A 122 11.78 6.31 5.49
C SER A 122 10.52 6.57 4.66
N VAL A 123 10.58 7.61 3.82
CA VAL A 123 9.51 7.99 2.91
C VAL A 123 10.07 8.33 1.53
N GLY A 124 9.67 7.54 0.54
CA GLY A 124 9.88 7.80 -0.89
C GLY A 124 8.67 8.53 -1.45
N LEU A 125 8.81 9.82 -1.75
CA LEU A 125 7.69 10.68 -2.14
C LEU A 125 7.53 10.81 -3.66
N PRO A 126 6.29 11.00 -4.16
CA PRO A 126 5.98 11.24 -5.57
C PRO A 126 6.35 12.67 -5.99
N ASN A 127 7.64 12.97 -5.96
CA ASN A 127 8.21 14.31 -6.08
C ASN A 127 8.34 14.84 -7.52
N SER A 128 7.69 14.23 -8.53
CA SER A 128 7.77 14.63 -9.94
C SER A 128 7.63 16.14 -10.14
N ALA A 129 6.63 16.75 -9.50
CA ALA A 129 6.33 18.18 -9.58
C ALA A 129 7.41 19.10 -8.98
N SER A 130 8.13 18.60 -7.96
CA SER A 130 9.08 19.39 -7.19
C SER A 130 10.52 19.32 -7.70
N GLY A 131 10.81 18.38 -8.62
CA GLY A 131 12.16 18.06 -9.08
C GLY A 131 13.06 17.41 -8.01
N ARG A 132 12.57 17.22 -6.78
CA ARG A 132 13.29 16.50 -5.72
C ARG A 132 13.42 15.03 -6.06
N ARG A 133 14.47 14.39 -5.51
CA ARG A 133 14.64 12.94 -5.59
C ARG A 133 13.49 12.26 -4.84
N VAL A 134 13.17 11.03 -5.23
CA VAL A 134 12.15 10.24 -4.54
C VAL A 134 12.52 10.02 -3.08
N PHE A 135 13.79 9.72 -2.80
CA PHE A 135 14.33 9.62 -1.45
C PHE A 135 15.22 10.84 -1.17
N ASP A 136 14.64 11.83 -0.50
CA ASP A 136 15.34 13.05 -0.08
C ASP A 136 15.21 13.23 1.44
N SER A 137 16.25 13.73 2.09
CA SER A 137 16.27 13.98 3.54
C SER A 137 15.18 14.95 4.02
N THR A 138 14.67 15.81 3.14
CA THR A 138 13.64 16.81 3.43
C THR A 138 12.22 16.32 3.23
N ASN A 139 12.02 15.12 2.66
CA ASN A 139 10.70 14.58 2.34
C ASN A 139 9.74 14.54 3.53
N LEU A 140 10.22 14.05 4.68
CA LEU A 140 9.40 13.96 5.87
C LEU A 140 8.97 15.35 6.35
N GLN A 141 9.86 16.34 6.27
CA GLN A 141 9.53 17.73 6.60
C GLN A 141 8.53 18.33 5.61
N ALA A 142 8.61 17.98 4.33
CA ALA A 142 7.66 18.43 3.31
C ALA A 142 6.23 17.99 3.64
N LEU A 143 6.05 16.71 3.99
CA LEU A 143 4.75 16.20 4.43
C LEU A 143 4.27 16.90 5.70
N LEU A 144 5.15 17.02 6.69
CA LEU A 144 4.82 17.70 7.95
C LEU A 144 4.38 19.14 7.72
N ARG A 145 4.96 19.86 6.76
CA ARG A 145 4.61 21.26 6.44
C ARG A 145 3.34 21.44 5.61
N GLY A 146 2.69 20.38 5.15
CA GLY A 146 1.53 20.54 4.29
C GLY A 146 1.84 20.63 2.79
N GLU A 147 3.04 20.31 2.33
CA GLU A 147 3.43 20.48 0.92
C GLU A 147 2.65 19.51 0.02
N SER A 148 1.83 20.03 -0.90
CA SER A 148 1.13 19.20 -1.88
C SER A 148 2.08 18.70 -2.98
N LEU A 149 1.95 17.42 -3.31
CA LEU A 149 2.74 16.70 -4.33
C LEU A 149 1.89 16.31 -5.55
N ILE A 150 0.69 16.87 -5.64
CA ILE A 150 -0.29 16.54 -6.68
C ILE A 150 -0.08 17.48 -7.86
N GLU A 151 0.08 16.92 -9.05
CA GLU A 151 0.33 17.64 -10.29
C GLU A 151 -0.71 17.34 -11.37
N PRO A 152 -0.93 18.26 -12.32
CA PRO A 152 -1.62 17.98 -13.57
C PRO A 152 -0.94 16.86 -14.35
N LEU A 153 -1.74 16.00 -14.95
CA LEU A 153 -1.24 14.95 -15.83
C LEU A 153 -0.81 15.53 -17.18
N PRO A 154 0.29 15.02 -17.77
CA PRO A 154 0.62 15.29 -19.16
C PRO A 154 -0.53 14.94 -20.10
N ARG A 155 -0.78 15.79 -21.11
CA ARG A 155 -1.85 15.61 -22.08
C ARG A 155 -1.89 14.21 -22.75
N PRO A 156 -0.75 13.59 -23.12
CA PRO A 156 -0.75 12.23 -23.66
C PRO A 156 -1.35 11.19 -22.71
N LEU A 157 -1.12 11.30 -21.39
CA LEU A 157 -1.71 10.37 -20.41
C LEU A 157 -3.22 10.58 -20.26
N VAL A 158 -3.69 11.84 -20.35
CA VAL A 158 -5.13 12.15 -20.36
C VAL A 158 -5.80 11.57 -21.61
N GLN A 159 -5.18 11.68 -22.78
CA GLN A 159 -5.67 11.09 -24.03
C GLN A 159 -5.67 9.56 -23.99
N ALA A 160 -4.61 8.95 -23.45
CA ALA A 160 -4.48 7.50 -23.33
C ALA A 160 -5.58 6.89 -22.45
N GLN A 161 -6.02 7.60 -21.40
CA GLN A 161 -7.18 7.19 -20.59
C GLN A 161 -8.48 7.19 -21.39
N LEU A 162 -8.76 8.27 -22.14
CA LEU A 162 -9.98 8.38 -22.93
C LEU A 162 -10.04 7.29 -24.02
N ALA A 163 -8.89 6.97 -24.62
CA ALA A 163 -8.75 5.91 -25.62
C ALA A 163 -9.10 4.51 -25.10
N ARG A 164 -9.23 4.30 -23.78
CA ARG A 164 -9.69 3.02 -23.21
C ARG A 164 -11.19 2.78 -23.31
N ASN A 165 -11.96 3.72 -23.86
CA ASN A 165 -13.41 3.60 -24.07
C ASN A 165 -14.15 3.24 -22.77
N VAL A 166 -13.81 3.94 -21.69
CA VAL A 166 -14.32 3.66 -20.34
C VAL A 166 -15.82 3.95 -20.27
N VAL A 167 -16.57 3.02 -19.68
CA VAL A 167 -17.98 3.22 -19.34
C VAL A 167 -18.10 3.32 -17.83
N GLN A 168 -18.46 4.50 -17.34
CA GLN A 168 -18.71 4.72 -15.94
C GLN A 168 -20.04 4.08 -15.55
N VAL A 169 -20.05 3.34 -14.44
CA VAL A 169 -21.26 2.77 -13.87
C VAL A 169 -21.60 3.52 -12.59
N SER A 170 -22.74 4.21 -12.58
CA SER A 170 -23.28 4.87 -11.38
C SER A 170 -24.63 4.27 -11.01
N LYS A 171 -25.02 4.42 -9.75
CA LYS A 171 -26.39 4.12 -9.32
C LYS A 171 -27.19 5.42 -9.30
N SER A 172 -28.36 5.43 -9.92
CA SER A 172 -29.32 6.52 -9.77
C SER A 172 -29.82 6.58 -8.31
N PRO A 173 -30.44 7.70 -7.89
CA PRO A 173 -31.13 7.77 -6.60
C PRO A 173 -32.22 6.70 -6.44
N THR A 174 -32.78 6.19 -7.55
CA THR A 174 -33.79 5.11 -7.58
C THR A 174 -33.19 3.70 -7.58
N GLY A 175 -31.85 3.58 -7.54
CA GLY A 175 -31.12 2.31 -7.49
C GLY A 175 -30.82 1.67 -8.85
N GLU A 176 -31.23 2.30 -9.95
CA GLU A 176 -30.94 1.84 -11.31
C GLU A 176 -29.44 2.00 -11.64
N ARG A 177 -28.86 1.02 -12.36
CA ARG A 177 -27.48 1.12 -12.83
C ARG A 177 -27.42 1.92 -14.13
N LEU A 178 -26.97 3.16 -14.04
CA LEU A 178 -26.69 4.01 -15.18
C LEU A 178 -25.31 3.68 -15.73
N ARG A 179 -25.24 3.47 -17.05
CA ARG A 179 -23.99 3.23 -17.79
C ARG A 179 -23.75 4.41 -18.70
N ARG A 180 -22.63 5.11 -18.51
CA ARG A 180 -22.30 6.33 -19.24
C ARG A 180 -20.90 6.22 -19.84
N PRO A 181 -20.76 6.11 -21.17
CA PRO A 181 -19.46 6.21 -21.84
C PRO A 181 -18.82 7.57 -21.56
N LEU A 182 -17.52 7.58 -21.31
CA LEU A 182 -16.72 8.80 -21.26
C LEU A 182 -16.31 9.17 -22.69
N SER A 183 -16.49 10.44 -23.06
CA SER A 183 -16.29 10.93 -24.44
C SER A 183 -15.44 12.19 -24.54
N ALA A 184 -15.14 12.84 -23.42
CA ALA A 184 -14.35 14.06 -23.38
C ALA A 184 -13.20 14.01 -22.37
N LEU A 185 -12.12 14.75 -22.63
CA LEU A 185 -10.88 14.72 -21.84
C LEU A 185 -11.09 15.15 -20.40
N GLN A 186 -11.98 16.09 -20.12
CA GLN A 186 -12.29 16.56 -18.77
C GLN A 186 -13.00 15.50 -17.89
N GLU A 187 -13.45 14.39 -18.49
CA GLU A 187 -14.19 13.34 -17.79
C GLU A 187 -13.26 12.23 -17.25
N VAL A 188 -11.97 12.27 -17.55
CA VAL A 188 -10.97 11.32 -17.03
C VAL A 188 -10.12 11.94 -15.91
N VAL A 189 -9.18 11.18 -15.35
CA VAL A 189 -8.30 11.69 -14.28
C VAL A 189 -7.45 12.80 -14.87
N GLN A 190 -7.44 13.95 -14.20
CA GLN A 190 -6.69 15.14 -14.63
C GLN A 190 -5.41 15.37 -13.83
N ILE A 191 -5.37 14.86 -12.60
CA ILE A 191 -4.28 15.09 -11.65
C ILE A 191 -3.90 13.79 -10.96
N ALA A 192 -2.64 13.65 -10.61
CA ALA A 192 -2.13 12.57 -9.76
C ALA A 192 -0.84 13.03 -9.07
N SER A 193 -0.36 12.29 -8.08
CA SER A 193 1.03 12.40 -7.64
C SER A 193 1.85 11.31 -8.33
N ARG A 194 2.99 11.67 -8.91
CA ARG A 194 3.81 10.77 -9.75
C ARG A 194 5.24 10.67 -9.23
N ILE A 195 5.83 9.49 -9.38
CA ILE A 195 7.22 9.24 -9.00
C ILE A 195 8.15 10.14 -9.83
N GLY A 196 9.02 10.88 -9.14
CA GLY A 196 10.05 11.71 -9.75
C GLY A 196 11.33 10.94 -10.10
N GLY A 197 12.44 11.65 -10.30
CA GLY A 197 13.72 11.03 -10.65
C GLY A 197 14.26 10.07 -9.57
N PHE A 198 14.36 8.79 -9.90
CA PHE A 198 14.86 7.72 -9.02
C PHE A 198 15.64 6.67 -9.81
N ASP A 199 16.81 6.31 -9.32
CA ASP A 199 17.62 5.22 -9.85
C ASP A 199 18.31 4.51 -8.70
N LEU A 200 17.89 3.27 -8.42
CA LEU A 200 18.40 2.51 -7.27
C LEU A 200 19.91 2.26 -7.35
N ALA A 201 20.48 2.14 -8.55
CA ALA A 201 21.91 1.94 -8.70
C ALA A 201 22.69 3.24 -8.42
N ALA A 202 22.24 4.36 -8.98
CA ALA A 202 22.91 5.65 -8.78
C ALA A 202 22.73 6.18 -7.34
N ASP A 203 21.53 6.02 -6.78
CA ASP A 203 21.15 6.64 -5.51
C ASP A 203 21.61 5.83 -4.30
N PHE A 204 21.57 4.51 -4.42
CA PHE A 204 21.89 3.58 -3.33
C PHE A 204 23.13 2.73 -3.65
N GLY A 205 23.77 2.85 -4.81
CA GLY A 205 24.96 2.04 -5.15
C GLY A 205 24.65 0.54 -5.28
N VAL A 206 23.40 0.18 -5.61
CA VAL A 206 23.01 -1.21 -5.89
C VAL A 206 23.56 -1.61 -7.27
N ASP A 207 24.01 -2.85 -7.40
CA ASP A 207 24.56 -3.35 -8.66
C ASP A 207 23.54 -3.20 -9.80
N PRO A 208 23.87 -2.49 -10.90
CA PRO A 208 22.96 -2.30 -12.03
C PRO A 208 22.39 -3.61 -12.58
N ARG A 209 23.15 -4.71 -12.51
CA ARG A 209 22.69 -6.03 -12.97
C ARG A 209 21.53 -6.57 -12.15
N ILE A 210 21.47 -6.22 -10.86
CA ILE A 210 20.32 -6.52 -9.99
C ILE A 210 19.17 -5.60 -10.38
N VAL A 211 19.43 -4.29 -10.50
CA VAL A 211 18.40 -3.28 -10.83
C VAL A 211 17.67 -3.59 -12.14
N GLU A 212 18.39 -4.08 -13.16
CA GLU A 212 17.80 -4.49 -14.44
C GLU A 212 16.81 -5.67 -14.33
N THR A 213 16.81 -6.40 -13.22
CA THR A 213 15.85 -7.50 -12.95
C THR A 213 14.64 -7.06 -12.13
N LEU A 214 14.59 -5.79 -11.72
CA LEU A 214 13.54 -5.25 -10.86
C LEU A 214 12.40 -4.64 -11.66
N ASP A 215 11.20 -4.76 -11.12
CA ASP A 215 10.12 -3.81 -11.38
C ASP A 215 10.39 -2.50 -10.63
N THR A 216 9.87 -1.38 -11.15
CA THR A 216 9.99 -0.06 -10.50
C THR A 216 9.47 -0.08 -9.06
N THR A 217 8.36 -0.77 -8.83
CA THR A 217 7.77 -0.94 -7.48
C THR A 217 8.75 -1.61 -6.53
N TYR A 218 9.51 -2.61 -7.01
CA TYR A 218 10.47 -3.32 -6.17
C TYR A 218 11.68 -2.44 -5.86
N ALA A 219 12.17 -1.71 -6.85
CA ALA A 219 13.28 -0.79 -6.67
C ALA A 219 12.93 0.30 -5.63
N LEU A 220 11.72 0.85 -5.70
CA LEU A 220 11.20 1.81 -4.72
C LEU A 220 11.13 1.19 -3.31
N ALA A 221 10.54 0.01 -3.15
CA ALA A 221 10.45 -0.66 -1.84
C ALA A 221 11.83 -0.95 -1.24
N ILE A 222 12.79 -1.40 -2.07
CA ILE A 222 14.17 -1.65 -1.64
C ILE A 222 14.83 -0.36 -1.17
N GLY A 223 14.71 0.73 -1.93
CA GLY A 223 15.24 2.05 -1.54
C GLY A 223 14.70 2.51 -0.18
N ALA A 224 13.40 2.33 0.05
CA ALA A 224 12.78 2.65 1.33
C ALA A 224 13.32 1.79 2.47
N GLY A 225 13.46 0.47 2.27
CA GLY A 225 14.03 -0.43 3.27
C GLY A 225 15.48 -0.09 3.62
N LEU A 226 16.31 0.20 2.63
CA LEU A 226 17.70 0.59 2.83
C LEU A 226 17.82 1.89 3.63
N GLN A 227 17.01 2.90 3.30
CA GLN A 227 17.00 4.16 4.04
C GLN A 227 16.46 4.00 5.47
N ALA A 228 15.43 3.18 5.68
CA ALA A 228 14.89 2.91 7.03
C ALA A 228 15.90 2.15 7.91
N LEU A 229 16.67 1.22 7.33
CA LEU A 229 17.77 0.54 8.01
C LEU A 229 18.92 1.49 8.37
N GLN A 230 19.24 2.43 7.47
CA GLN A 230 20.25 3.46 7.74
C GLN A 230 19.79 4.39 8.84
N ASP A 231 18.53 4.83 8.78
CA ASP A 231 17.90 5.69 9.79
C ASP A 231 17.84 5.01 11.17
N ALA A 232 17.57 3.70 11.20
CA ALA A 232 17.66 2.89 12.42
C ALA A 232 19.10 2.74 12.95
N GLY A 233 20.14 3.10 12.18
CA GLY A 233 21.55 2.90 12.55
C GLY A 233 22.03 1.44 12.46
N LEU A 234 21.41 0.62 11.60
CA LEU A 234 21.78 -0.79 11.41
C LEU A 234 22.82 -1.00 10.31
N VAL A 235 22.84 -0.10 9.34
CA VAL A 235 23.72 -0.10 8.17
C VAL A 235 24.27 1.31 7.96
N ASP A 236 25.49 1.42 7.45
CA ASP A 236 26.10 2.73 7.20
C ASP A 236 25.62 3.31 5.86
N GLY A 237 25.28 2.44 4.90
CA GLY A 237 25.07 2.82 3.50
C GLY A 237 26.37 3.20 2.80
N PRO A 238 26.35 3.44 1.48
CA PRO A 238 27.50 3.97 0.78
C PRO A 238 27.77 5.41 1.25
N PRO A 239 29.03 5.87 1.20
CA PRO A 239 29.34 7.28 1.42
C PRO A 239 28.71 8.11 0.28
N SER A 240 27.49 8.60 0.48
CA SER A 240 26.79 9.40 -0.54
C SER A 240 27.34 10.83 -0.58
N SER A 241 27.20 11.51 -1.72
CA SER A 241 27.43 12.96 -1.85
C SER A 241 26.53 13.79 -0.92
N ALA A 242 25.36 13.26 -0.54
CA ALA A 242 24.44 13.85 0.44
C ALA A 242 24.99 13.84 1.88
N ASN A 243 25.91 12.91 2.19
CA ASN A 243 26.52 12.80 3.52
C ASN A 243 27.53 13.92 3.84
N ARG A 244 27.86 14.80 2.86
CA ARG A 244 28.70 15.99 3.08
C ARG A 244 27.95 17.09 3.84
N HIS A 245 26.64 17.20 3.67
CA HIS A 245 25.84 18.23 4.35
C HIS A 245 25.48 17.87 5.78
N ARG A 246 25.45 16.58 6.14
CA ARG A 246 25.26 16.16 7.54
C ARG A 246 26.47 16.44 8.44
N ARG A 247 27.65 16.68 7.86
CA ARG A 247 28.86 17.09 8.59
C ARG A 247 29.01 18.61 8.73
N SER A 248 28.19 19.42 8.06
CA SER A 248 28.29 20.89 8.10
C SER A 248 26.99 21.62 8.42
N ALA A 249 25.84 20.94 8.43
CA ALA A 249 24.57 21.50 8.87
C ALA A 249 24.30 21.03 10.31
N SER A 250 24.47 21.94 11.27
CA SER A 250 23.75 21.86 12.52
C SER A 250 22.25 21.75 12.20
N GLU A 251 21.65 20.59 12.43
CA GLU A 251 20.21 20.53 12.68
C GLU A 251 19.89 21.58 13.76
N PRO A 252 18.80 22.36 13.64
CA PRO A 252 18.38 23.20 14.76
C PRO A 252 18.05 22.26 15.93
N ASN A 253 18.97 22.23 16.90
CA ASN A 253 18.81 21.57 18.19
C ASN A 253 17.57 22.14 18.90
N PHE A 254 16.44 21.45 18.84
CA PHE A 254 15.26 21.76 19.66
C PHE A 254 15.37 21.23 21.11
N HIS A 255 16.56 20.78 21.54
CA HIS A 255 16.80 20.25 22.89
C HIS A 255 17.42 21.23 23.91
N ALA A 256 17.59 22.52 23.58
CA ALA A 256 18.22 23.47 24.51
C ALA A 256 17.31 24.65 24.86
N ALA A 257 16.48 24.46 25.88
CA ALA A 257 15.89 25.56 26.64
C ALA A 257 15.99 25.27 28.15
N ALA A 258 17.22 25.21 28.67
CA ALA A 258 17.57 25.53 30.05
C ALA A 258 19.09 25.49 30.24
N ALA A 259 19.62 26.44 31.03
CA ALA A 259 21.00 26.62 31.48
C ALA A 259 21.94 27.45 30.58
N GLY A 260 22.51 28.49 31.18
CA GLY A 260 23.22 29.58 30.52
C GLY A 260 24.75 29.50 30.53
N ALA A 261 25.30 30.45 29.74
CA ALA A 261 26.61 31.11 29.79
C ALA A 261 27.89 30.33 30.16
N GLY A 262 28.85 30.27 29.22
CA GLY A 262 30.28 30.14 29.52
C GLY A 262 31.20 29.67 28.38
N GLY A 263 31.83 30.62 27.67
CA GLY A 263 33.24 30.62 27.22
C GLY A 263 33.86 29.51 26.31
N GLY A 264 34.34 29.91 25.12
CA GLY A 264 35.77 29.76 24.75
C GLY A 264 36.30 28.48 24.07
N VAL A 265 36.39 28.52 22.73
CA VAL A 265 37.40 27.98 21.77
C VAL A 265 38.23 26.71 22.10
N GLY A 266 38.22 25.74 21.17
CA GLY A 266 39.29 24.75 21.01
C GLY A 266 39.12 23.88 19.75
N CYS A 267 39.86 24.19 18.68
CA CYS A 267 39.93 23.39 17.45
C CYS A 267 40.82 22.16 17.71
N GLY A 268 40.24 20.96 17.73
CA GLY A 268 40.95 19.69 17.94
C GLY A 268 40.59 18.67 16.86
N SER A 269 41.61 18.16 16.18
CA SER A 269 41.58 17.08 15.20
C SER A 269 40.79 15.86 15.69
N GLY A 270 39.68 15.55 15.04
CA GLY A 270 38.81 14.42 15.39
C GLY A 270 39.49 13.07 15.18
N ALA A 271 39.72 12.35 16.28
CA ALA A 271 40.01 10.94 16.28
C ALA A 271 38.81 10.13 15.70
N PRO A 272 39.04 9.00 15.01
CA PRO A 272 37.96 8.17 14.51
C PRO A 272 37.14 7.59 15.66
N LEU A 273 35.81 7.55 15.51
CA LEU A 273 34.91 6.83 16.42
C LEU A 273 35.34 5.34 16.50
N PRO A 274 35.47 4.76 17.70
CA PRO A 274 35.75 3.33 17.84
C PRO A 274 34.48 2.55 17.49
N GLY A 275 34.47 1.89 16.32
CA GLY A 275 33.32 1.07 15.91
C GLY A 275 33.23 0.64 14.44
N SER A 276 34.20 0.98 13.58
CA SER A 276 34.23 0.45 12.20
C SER A 276 34.74 -1.00 12.18
N SER A 277 34.01 -1.92 12.82
CA SER A 277 34.35 -3.34 12.88
C SER A 277 33.54 -4.15 11.86
N GLY A 278 34.19 -4.62 10.78
CA GLY A 278 33.86 -5.89 10.12
C GLY A 278 32.72 -5.95 9.10
N ARG A 279 32.26 -4.84 8.51
CA ARG A 279 31.22 -4.87 7.46
C ARG A 279 31.81 -4.97 6.04
N ASP A 280 31.66 -6.13 5.40
CA ASP A 280 32.19 -6.40 4.03
C ASP A 280 31.50 -5.61 2.90
N LYS A 281 30.29 -5.06 3.10
CA LYS A 281 29.49 -4.31 2.10
C LYS A 281 28.66 -3.20 2.77
N PRO A 282 28.40 -2.05 2.10
CA PRO A 282 27.79 -0.86 2.71
C PRO A 282 26.37 -1.05 3.28
N TRP A 283 25.57 -1.92 2.65
CA TRP A 283 24.19 -2.19 3.05
C TRP A 283 24.02 -3.44 3.91
N ARG A 284 25.11 -4.17 4.20
CA ARG A 284 25.01 -5.43 4.93
C ARG A 284 24.82 -5.18 6.43
N LEU A 285 23.84 -5.88 7.00
CA LEU A 285 23.69 -6.00 8.45
C LEU A 285 24.94 -6.66 9.06
N ASP A 286 25.23 -6.29 10.30
CA ASP A 286 26.16 -7.03 11.14
C ASP A 286 25.74 -8.51 11.20
N LYS A 287 26.72 -9.43 11.18
CA LYS A 287 26.47 -10.88 11.20
C LYS A 287 25.53 -11.27 12.33
N ARG A 288 25.66 -10.65 13.51
CA ARG A 288 24.85 -10.96 14.71
C ARG A 288 23.37 -10.62 14.54
N HIS A 289 23.00 -9.70 13.64
CA HIS A 289 21.61 -9.29 13.44
C HIS A 289 20.92 -10.04 12.28
N ARG A 290 21.68 -10.76 11.44
CA ARG A 290 21.17 -11.31 10.17
C ARG A 290 20.08 -12.35 10.35
N ASP A 291 20.34 -13.33 11.21
CA ASP A 291 19.43 -14.45 11.45
C ASP A 291 18.18 -14.00 12.24
N GLU A 292 18.26 -12.85 12.92
CA GLU A 292 17.18 -12.28 13.74
C GLU A 292 16.40 -11.17 13.03
N THR A 293 16.70 -10.88 11.76
CA THR A 293 16.02 -9.83 10.98
C THR A 293 15.15 -10.46 9.90
N GLY A 294 13.84 -10.28 10.02
CA GLY A 294 12.85 -10.61 9.00
C GLY A 294 12.56 -9.44 8.05
N VAL A 295 11.89 -9.71 6.93
CA VAL A 295 11.49 -8.73 5.93
C VAL A 295 10.05 -8.98 5.47
N ILE A 296 9.22 -7.93 5.49
CA ILE A 296 7.85 -7.98 4.97
C ILE A 296 7.73 -6.93 3.86
N PHE A 297 7.28 -7.35 2.68
CA PHE A 297 6.93 -6.43 1.59
C PHE A 297 5.41 -6.31 1.45
N ALA A 298 4.88 -5.10 1.45
CA ALA A 298 3.49 -4.81 1.14
C ALA A 298 3.37 -4.06 -0.21
N ALA A 299 2.51 -4.55 -1.11
CA ALA A 299 2.16 -3.86 -2.35
C ALA A 299 0.81 -4.33 -2.87
N SER A 300 0.02 -3.41 -3.42
CA SER A 300 -1.27 -3.71 -4.04
C SER A 300 -1.11 -4.12 -5.50
N PHE A 301 -0.18 -3.48 -6.21
CA PHE A 301 0.02 -3.62 -7.66
C PHE A 301 1.47 -3.98 -8.01
N PRO A 302 2.07 -5.03 -7.42
CA PRO A 302 3.45 -5.40 -7.72
C PRO A 302 3.60 -5.90 -9.17
N ALA A 303 4.76 -5.65 -9.77
CA ALA A 303 5.17 -6.13 -11.11
C ALA A 303 4.45 -5.56 -12.33
N LEU A 304 3.40 -4.75 -12.15
CA LEU A 304 2.51 -4.42 -13.27
C LEU A 304 3.18 -3.53 -14.31
N ASP A 305 4.09 -2.64 -13.91
CA ASP A 305 4.83 -1.79 -14.84
C ASP A 305 5.62 -2.65 -15.84
N SER A 306 6.38 -3.63 -15.33
CA SER A 306 7.17 -4.55 -16.17
C SER A 306 6.30 -5.44 -17.06
N LEU A 307 5.14 -5.89 -16.56
CA LEU A 307 4.21 -6.69 -17.35
C LEU A 307 3.62 -5.89 -18.50
N VAL A 308 3.13 -4.69 -18.21
CA VAL A 308 2.51 -3.81 -19.21
C VAL A 308 3.53 -3.36 -20.25
N ASP A 309 4.76 -3.04 -19.85
CA ASP A 309 5.84 -2.72 -20.79
C ASP A 309 6.14 -3.87 -21.76
N GLU A 310 6.36 -5.08 -21.24
CA GLU A 310 6.68 -6.26 -22.07
C GLU A 310 5.55 -6.57 -23.06
N LEU A 311 4.31 -6.59 -22.59
CA LEU A 311 3.14 -6.84 -23.44
C LEU A 311 2.97 -5.73 -24.49
N SER A 312 3.21 -4.47 -24.11
CA SER A 312 3.12 -3.35 -25.05
C SER A 312 4.17 -3.48 -26.15
N ARG A 313 5.43 -3.79 -25.82
CA ARG A 313 6.48 -4.03 -26.82
C ARG A 313 6.15 -5.20 -27.73
N PHE A 314 5.67 -6.31 -27.18
CA PHE A 314 5.25 -7.48 -27.96
C PHE A 314 4.10 -7.15 -28.93
N MET A 315 3.05 -6.48 -28.44
CA MET A 315 1.90 -6.11 -29.27
C MET A 315 2.27 -5.10 -30.35
N THR A 316 2.99 -4.03 -30.02
CA THR A 316 3.39 -2.97 -30.96
C THR A 316 4.18 -3.54 -32.13
N ASP A 317 5.16 -4.41 -31.86
CA ASP A 317 5.94 -5.02 -32.93
C ASP A 317 5.15 -6.14 -33.65
N GLY A 318 4.22 -6.83 -32.97
CA GLY A 318 3.22 -7.69 -33.60
C GLY A 318 2.36 -6.94 -34.63
N PHE A 319 1.89 -5.74 -34.29
CA PHE A 319 1.16 -4.85 -35.20
C PHE A 319 2.04 -4.35 -36.34
N ALA A 320 3.28 -3.94 -36.06
CA ALA A 320 4.23 -3.51 -37.10
C ALA A 320 4.50 -4.62 -38.14
N ARG A 321 4.58 -5.87 -37.67
CA ARG A 321 4.79 -7.07 -38.50
C ARG A 321 3.52 -7.66 -39.09
N ALA A 322 2.33 -7.13 -38.78
CA ALA A 322 1.08 -7.64 -39.32
C ALA A 322 1.21 -7.75 -40.84
N THR A 323 1.02 -8.95 -41.39
CA THR A 323 1.12 -9.19 -42.84
C THR A 323 -0.06 -8.55 -43.56
N GLY A 324 -0.03 -8.45 -44.89
CA GLY A 324 -1.14 -7.91 -45.68
C GLY A 324 -2.52 -8.51 -45.34
N ALA A 325 -2.60 -9.78 -44.91
CA ALA A 325 -3.86 -10.39 -44.48
C ALA A 325 -4.34 -9.90 -43.10
N ALA A 326 -3.43 -9.71 -42.14
CA ALA A 326 -3.75 -9.14 -40.82
C ALA A 326 -4.04 -7.63 -40.91
N ARG A 327 -3.28 -6.89 -41.73
CA ARG A 327 -3.56 -5.48 -42.08
C ARG A 327 -4.92 -5.33 -42.75
N ARG A 328 -5.29 -6.25 -43.65
CA ARG A 328 -6.65 -6.31 -44.26
C ARG A 328 -7.74 -6.61 -43.23
N SER A 329 -7.53 -7.58 -42.34
CA SER A 329 -8.52 -7.90 -41.31
C SER A 329 -8.73 -6.72 -40.35
N LEU A 330 -7.66 -6.05 -39.94
CA LEU A 330 -7.72 -4.88 -39.07
C LEU A 330 -8.34 -3.66 -39.78
N ALA A 331 -7.98 -3.40 -41.04
CA ALA A 331 -8.60 -2.34 -41.83
C ALA A 331 -10.11 -2.54 -41.99
N VAL A 332 -10.57 -3.78 -42.24
CA VAL A 332 -12.00 -4.11 -42.30
C VAL A 332 -12.70 -3.85 -40.96
N GLU A 333 -12.06 -4.18 -39.85
CA GLU A 333 -12.61 -3.94 -38.52
C GLU A 333 -12.68 -2.43 -38.21
N LEU A 334 -11.61 -1.69 -38.49
CA LEU A 334 -11.53 -0.23 -38.32
C LEU A 334 -12.53 0.51 -39.24
N GLU A 335 -12.71 0.08 -40.49
CA GLU A 335 -13.75 0.60 -41.39
C GLU A 335 -15.16 0.38 -40.84
N ALA A 336 -15.43 -0.78 -40.25
CA ALA A 336 -16.70 -1.06 -39.58
C ALA A 336 -16.91 -0.12 -38.37
N HIS A 337 -15.85 0.21 -37.64
CA HIS A 337 -15.89 1.21 -36.56
C HIS A 337 -16.06 2.65 -37.08
N ALA A 338 -15.53 2.99 -38.25
CA ALA A 338 -15.62 4.32 -38.86
C ALA A 338 -17.06 4.77 -39.14
N THR A 339 -17.99 3.82 -39.32
CA THR A 339 -19.43 4.11 -39.51
C THR A 339 -20.08 4.82 -38.32
N ARG A 340 -19.45 4.78 -37.14
CA ARG A 340 -19.95 5.37 -35.89
C ARG A 340 -19.29 6.72 -35.54
N LEU A 341 -18.36 7.20 -36.37
CA LEU A 341 -17.61 8.43 -36.14
C LEU A 341 -18.19 9.62 -36.92
N ASP A 342 -17.96 10.84 -36.43
CA ASP A 342 -18.27 12.08 -37.15
C ASP A 342 -17.43 12.20 -38.45
N PRO A 343 -17.87 12.98 -39.45
CA PRO A 343 -17.25 12.95 -40.79
C PRO A 343 -15.72 13.22 -40.83
N PRO A 344 -15.18 14.19 -40.06
CA PRO A 344 -13.72 14.38 -39.95
C PRO A 344 -12.98 13.18 -39.36
N ALA A 345 -13.45 12.63 -38.23
CA ALA A 345 -12.82 11.48 -37.57
C ALA A 345 -12.95 10.20 -38.41
N ARG A 346 -14.08 10.05 -39.10
CA ARG A 346 -14.31 8.97 -40.07
C ARG A 346 -13.31 9.04 -41.21
N GLN A 347 -13.09 10.22 -41.80
CA GLN A 347 -12.12 10.36 -42.90
C GLN A 347 -10.69 10.06 -42.44
N ALA A 348 -10.28 10.56 -41.28
CA ALA A 348 -8.96 10.27 -40.71
C ALA A 348 -8.75 8.77 -40.43
N LEU A 349 -9.78 8.07 -39.95
CA LEU A 349 -9.72 6.64 -39.73
C LEU A 349 -9.67 5.85 -41.04
N LEU A 350 -10.39 6.28 -42.08
CA LEU A 350 -10.32 5.68 -43.41
C LEU A 350 -8.94 5.89 -44.06
N ASP A 351 -8.34 7.07 -43.89
CA ASP A 351 -6.98 7.35 -44.36
C ASP A 351 -5.94 6.49 -43.63
N LEU A 352 -6.12 6.26 -42.32
CA LEU A 352 -5.29 5.31 -41.55
C LEU A 352 -5.46 3.86 -42.04
N CYS A 353 -6.69 3.44 -42.37
CA CYS A 353 -6.96 2.12 -42.95
C CYS A 353 -6.26 1.97 -44.31
N ALA A 354 -6.30 3.00 -45.15
CA ALA A 354 -5.60 3.02 -46.44
C ALA A 354 -4.07 2.92 -46.26
N GLY A 355 -3.49 3.66 -45.32
CA GLY A 355 -2.06 3.57 -44.98
C GLY A 355 -1.65 2.19 -44.43
N LEU A 356 -2.46 1.62 -43.54
CA LEU A 356 -2.30 0.24 -43.03
C LEU A 356 -2.31 -0.78 -44.17
N LEU A 357 -3.21 -0.65 -45.14
CA LEU A 357 -3.32 -1.54 -46.30
C LEU A 357 -2.18 -1.37 -47.30
N ALA A 358 -1.70 -0.15 -47.51
CA ALA A 358 -0.55 0.19 -48.36
C ALA A 358 0.78 -0.27 -47.75
N GLY A 359 0.77 -0.65 -46.47
CA GLY A 359 1.95 -1.12 -45.76
C GLY A 359 2.92 0.00 -45.40
N GLU A 360 2.43 1.23 -45.33
CA GLU A 360 3.14 2.36 -44.77
C GLU A 360 3.44 2.09 -43.28
N PRO A 361 4.57 2.59 -42.74
CA PRO A 361 4.82 2.54 -41.31
C PRO A 361 3.64 3.19 -40.59
N VAL A 362 3.08 2.53 -39.58
CA VAL A 362 2.02 3.12 -38.76
C VAL A 362 2.63 4.37 -38.13
N VAL A 363 2.19 5.53 -38.61
CA VAL A 363 2.66 6.83 -38.15
C VAL A 363 2.25 6.95 -36.69
N ASP A 364 3.17 7.40 -35.85
CA ASP A 364 2.88 7.78 -34.47
C ASP A 364 1.84 8.92 -34.50
N LEU A 365 0.60 8.58 -34.17
CA LEU A 365 -0.54 9.50 -34.21
C LEU A 365 -0.38 10.63 -33.20
N ASP A 366 0.44 10.46 -32.15
CA ASP A 366 0.74 11.50 -31.17
C ASP A 366 1.70 12.56 -31.75
N ALA A 367 2.58 12.18 -32.69
CA ALA A 367 3.46 13.12 -33.40
C ALA A 367 2.70 13.93 -34.49
N ALA A 368 1.65 13.37 -35.08
CA ALA A 368 0.84 14.02 -36.12
C ALA A 368 -0.15 15.05 -35.55
N ALA A 369 -0.58 14.87 -34.30
CA ALA A 369 -1.59 15.73 -33.66
C ALA A 369 -1.09 17.17 -33.35
N GLY A 370 0.21 17.45 -33.48
CA GLY A 370 0.82 18.75 -33.20
C GLY A 370 1.28 19.58 -34.40
N ALA A 371 1.19 19.07 -35.63
CA ALA A 371 1.76 19.73 -36.81
C ALA A 371 0.70 20.44 -37.66
N SER A 372 0.92 21.73 -37.94
CA SER A 372 0.20 22.45 -39.01
C SER A 372 0.49 21.79 -40.37
N PRO A 373 -0.42 21.84 -41.37
CA PRO A 373 -0.28 21.13 -42.66
C PRO A 373 1.02 21.40 -43.42
N ALA A 374 1.68 22.54 -43.17
CA ALA A 374 2.98 22.89 -43.76
C ALA A 374 4.19 22.20 -43.07
N GLY A 375 4.04 21.73 -41.82
CA GLY A 375 5.10 21.08 -41.03
C GLY A 375 5.28 19.58 -41.33
N ALA A 376 4.25 18.91 -41.86
CA ALA A 376 4.28 17.48 -42.15
C ALA A 376 5.33 17.08 -43.21
N LYS A 377 5.65 17.98 -44.15
CA LYS A 377 6.71 17.74 -45.16
C LYS A 377 8.12 17.99 -44.63
N SER A 378 8.28 18.76 -43.55
CA SER A 378 9.57 19.03 -42.91
C SER A 378 9.97 17.95 -41.91
N ALA A 379 9.00 17.26 -41.29
CA ALA A 379 9.26 16.21 -40.29
C ALA A 379 9.93 14.96 -40.90
N ALA A 380 9.72 14.69 -42.18
CA ALA A 380 10.38 13.59 -42.89
C ALA A 380 11.89 13.80 -43.13
N ALA A 381 12.39 15.04 -43.03
CA ALA A 381 13.81 15.38 -43.28
C ALA A 381 14.60 15.75 -42.00
N GLY A 382 13.92 15.94 -40.85
CA GLY A 382 14.52 16.48 -39.63
C GLY A 382 14.88 15.48 -38.53
N ALA A 383 14.66 14.18 -38.72
CA ALA A 383 14.90 13.15 -37.71
C ALA A 383 16.39 12.81 -37.51
N LYS A 384 17.22 13.80 -37.12
CA LYS A 384 18.62 13.60 -36.71
C LYS A 384 19.04 14.35 -35.43
N GLY A 385 18.11 14.93 -34.67
CA GLY A 385 18.49 15.53 -33.39
C GLY A 385 17.32 15.98 -32.53
N ALA A 386 16.93 15.16 -31.55
CA ALA A 386 16.24 15.56 -30.33
C ALA A 386 16.61 14.55 -29.22
N PRO A 387 16.75 14.98 -27.95
CA PRO A 387 17.52 14.26 -26.95
C PRO A 387 16.73 13.09 -26.33
N ALA A 388 17.42 11.98 -26.12
CA ALA A 388 16.95 10.80 -25.43
C ALA A 388 16.61 11.13 -23.95
N ALA A 389 15.33 11.06 -23.59
CA ALA A 389 14.93 10.89 -22.20
C ALA A 389 15.26 9.44 -21.78
N ALA A 390 15.87 9.30 -20.60
CA ALA A 390 16.57 8.12 -20.14
C ALA A 390 15.73 6.83 -20.16
N ALA A 391 15.88 6.05 -21.22
CA ALA A 391 15.60 4.61 -21.24
C ALA A 391 16.93 3.91 -20.92
N ASN A 392 17.14 3.54 -19.65
CA ASN A 392 18.31 2.75 -19.25
C ASN A 392 18.12 1.31 -19.74
N GLY A 393 18.97 0.90 -20.70
CA GLY A 393 19.34 -0.49 -20.91
C GLY A 393 19.01 -1.09 -22.28
N VAL A 394 19.64 -0.62 -23.35
CA VAL A 394 19.87 -1.47 -24.55
C VAL A 394 21.32 -1.26 -25.02
N ASN A 395 22.17 -2.23 -24.70
CA ASN A 395 23.47 -2.40 -25.37
C ASN A 395 23.30 -3.46 -26.46
N GLY A 396 23.57 -3.07 -27.69
CA GLY A 396 23.65 -3.96 -28.85
C GLY A 396 23.93 -3.15 -30.11
N GLY A 397 25.21 -3.03 -30.48
CA GLY A 397 25.64 -2.43 -31.74
C GLY A 397 25.12 -3.19 -32.95
N GLY A 398 24.79 -2.46 -34.01
CA GLY A 398 24.25 -3.02 -35.25
C GLY A 398 23.55 -1.94 -36.09
N ASP A 399 24.37 -1.17 -36.78
CA ASP A 399 24.12 -0.35 -37.96
C ASP A 399 23.15 -1.00 -38.97
N GLY A 400 21.98 -0.37 -39.15
CA GLY A 400 20.98 -0.72 -40.18
C GLY A 400 19.60 -0.15 -39.84
N GLY A 401 19.14 0.85 -40.60
CA GLY A 401 17.92 1.62 -40.32
C GLY A 401 16.62 0.82 -40.40
N GLY A 402 16.14 0.36 -39.24
CA GLY A 402 14.79 -0.15 -38.97
C GLY A 402 14.59 -0.24 -37.46
N ALA A 403 13.38 -0.01 -36.95
CA ALA A 403 13.11 -0.19 -35.53
C ALA A 403 13.47 -1.62 -35.09
N PRO A 404 14.20 -1.82 -33.97
CA PRO A 404 14.64 -3.14 -33.56
C PRO A 404 13.44 -4.07 -33.35
N ARG A 405 13.52 -5.27 -33.93
CA ARG A 405 12.52 -6.34 -33.78
C ARG A 405 12.34 -6.66 -32.30
N TYR A 406 11.10 -6.91 -31.87
CA TYR A 406 10.85 -7.37 -30.51
C TYR A 406 11.69 -8.60 -30.16
N GLU A 407 12.40 -8.49 -29.05
CA GLU A 407 13.08 -9.58 -28.39
C GLU A 407 12.46 -9.77 -27.00
N PHE A 408 12.12 -11.03 -26.68
CA PHE A 408 11.55 -11.38 -25.38
C PHE A 408 12.57 -11.09 -24.28
N ASN A 409 12.14 -10.35 -23.25
CA ASN A 409 13.04 -10.05 -22.14
C ASN A 409 13.27 -11.31 -21.29
N ARG A 410 14.46 -11.92 -21.41
CA ARG A 410 14.85 -13.09 -20.61
C ARG A 410 14.78 -12.88 -19.08
N LYS A 411 14.75 -11.62 -18.61
CA LYS A 411 14.62 -11.25 -17.19
C LYS A 411 13.18 -11.05 -16.74
N LEU A 412 12.20 -11.18 -17.64
CA LEU A 412 10.77 -10.95 -17.35
C LEU A 412 10.31 -11.75 -16.13
N LEU A 413 10.69 -13.03 -16.03
CA LEU A 413 10.29 -13.85 -14.90
C LEU A 413 10.72 -13.24 -13.55
N PHE A 414 11.94 -12.71 -13.46
CA PHE A 414 12.43 -12.05 -12.24
C PHE A 414 11.75 -10.71 -11.98
N LYS A 415 11.31 -10.01 -13.02
CA LYS A 415 10.51 -8.78 -12.90
C LYS A 415 9.05 -9.05 -12.47
N LEU A 416 8.52 -10.23 -12.79
CA LEU A 416 7.13 -10.62 -12.47
C LEU A 416 6.97 -11.29 -11.11
N LEU A 417 8.00 -12.01 -10.65
CA LEU A 417 7.98 -12.61 -9.33
C LEU A 417 8.09 -11.52 -8.26
N VAL A 418 7.17 -11.54 -7.31
CA VAL A 418 7.13 -10.57 -6.21
C VAL A 418 8.28 -10.86 -5.24
N MET A 419 9.40 -10.16 -5.42
CA MET A 419 10.67 -10.48 -4.76
C MET A 419 11.35 -9.30 -4.05
N ALA A 420 10.73 -8.13 -3.94
CA ALA A 420 11.38 -6.97 -3.30
C ALA A 420 11.89 -7.27 -1.88
N ASN A 421 11.11 -8.02 -1.10
CA ASN A 421 11.47 -8.56 0.22
C ASN A 421 12.68 -9.51 0.16
N SER A 422 12.73 -10.40 -0.83
CA SER A 422 13.83 -11.37 -1.01
C SER A 422 15.12 -10.68 -1.44
N GLN A 423 15.03 -9.71 -2.35
CA GLN A 423 16.16 -8.96 -2.87
C GLN A 423 16.71 -7.98 -1.83
N LEU A 424 15.84 -7.31 -1.06
CA LEU A 424 16.30 -6.54 0.10
C LEU A 424 17.03 -7.45 1.09
N ALA A 425 16.46 -8.61 1.42
CA ALA A 425 17.09 -9.57 2.32
C ALA A 425 18.46 -10.04 1.81
N GLU A 426 18.60 -10.30 0.50
CA GLU A 426 19.89 -10.61 -0.13
C GLU A 426 20.90 -9.47 0.06
N LEU A 427 20.49 -8.22 -0.25
CA LEU A 427 21.33 -7.04 -0.17
C LEU A 427 21.85 -6.80 1.26
N VAL A 428 20.97 -6.93 2.25
CA VAL A 428 21.28 -6.64 3.66
C VAL A 428 21.77 -7.87 4.42
N GLY A 429 21.65 -9.06 3.83
CA GLY A 429 22.00 -10.34 4.43
C GLY A 429 21.01 -10.82 5.48
N ALA A 430 19.76 -10.35 5.48
CA ALA A 430 18.71 -10.80 6.40
C ALA A 430 18.31 -12.26 6.11
N ARG A 431 18.12 -13.04 7.16
CA ARG A 431 17.86 -14.49 7.10
C ARG A 431 16.68 -14.93 7.98
N GLY A 432 16.01 -14.00 8.64
CA GLY A 432 14.78 -14.26 9.36
C GLY A 432 13.57 -14.47 8.41
N PRO A 433 12.35 -14.55 8.97
CA PRO A 433 11.13 -14.73 8.19
C PRO A 433 10.97 -13.68 7.09
N ASN A 434 10.54 -14.13 5.91
CA ASN A 434 10.53 -13.29 4.72
C ASN A 434 9.29 -13.59 3.86
N LEU A 435 8.43 -12.59 3.62
CA LEU A 435 7.25 -12.74 2.76
C LEU A 435 6.75 -11.43 2.15
N HIS A 436 5.81 -11.56 1.21
CA HIS A 436 5.00 -10.47 0.66
C HIS A 436 3.55 -10.60 1.14
N ILE A 437 2.89 -9.47 1.37
CA ILE A 437 1.45 -9.39 1.63
C ILE A 437 0.77 -8.38 0.69
N ASN A 438 -0.52 -8.62 0.42
CA ASN A 438 -1.40 -7.67 -0.24
C ASN A 438 -2.69 -7.54 0.57
N ALA A 439 -2.80 -6.44 1.32
CA ALA A 439 -4.02 -6.04 2.03
C ALA A 439 -4.66 -4.80 1.37
N ALA A 440 -4.52 -4.68 0.05
CA ALA A 440 -4.89 -3.50 -0.73
C ALA A 440 -4.37 -2.22 -0.05
N CYS A 441 -5.23 -1.22 0.12
CA CYS A 441 -4.91 0.08 0.68
C CYS A 441 -4.54 0.07 2.18
N ALA A 442 -4.65 -1.08 2.85
CA ALA A 442 -4.20 -1.28 4.23
C ALA A 442 -2.83 -1.98 4.32
N GLY A 443 -2.13 -2.16 3.19
CA GLY A 443 -0.91 -2.97 3.05
C GLY A 443 0.18 -2.69 4.09
N THR A 444 0.67 -1.46 4.18
CA THR A 444 1.77 -1.09 5.11
C THR A 444 1.36 -1.33 6.56
N THR A 445 0.17 -0.90 6.94
CA THR A 445 -0.36 -1.02 8.30
C THR A 445 -0.60 -2.49 8.69
N ALA A 446 -1.09 -3.32 7.75
CA ALA A 446 -1.22 -4.77 7.94
C ALA A 446 0.15 -5.45 8.10
N ALA A 447 1.17 -4.99 7.36
CA ALA A 447 2.54 -5.50 7.50
C ALA A 447 3.15 -5.14 8.86
N ILE A 448 2.83 -3.97 9.43
CA ILE A 448 3.22 -3.59 10.79
C ILE A 448 2.56 -4.51 11.82
N SER A 449 1.27 -4.81 11.69
CA SER A 449 0.58 -5.79 12.56
C SER A 449 1.26 -7.16 12.51
N LEU A 450 1.53 -7.67 11.30
CA LEU A 450 2.22 -8.96 11.13
C LEU A 450 3.67 -8.94 11.66
N ALA A 451 4.37 -7.82 11.51
CA ALA A 451 5.70 -7.63 12.08
C ALA A 451 5.66 -7.74 13.61
N CYS A 452 4.71 -7.06 14.26
CA CYS A 452 4.52 -7.15 15.70
C CYS A 452 4.16 -8.56 16.16
N ASP A 453 3.37 -9.31 15.38
CA ASP A 453 3.07 -10.71 15.66
C ASP A 453 4.30 -11.61 15.57
N TRP A 454 5.17 -11.39 14.58
CA TRP A 454 6.45 -12.11 14.47
C TRP A 454 7.40 -11.81 15.62
N LEU A 455 7.49 -10.54 16.02
CA LEU A 455 8.29 -10.11 17.17
C LEU A 455 7.77 -10.78 18.44
N ARG A 456 6.46 -10.69 18.73
CA ARG A 456 5.81 -11.30 19.90
C ARG A 456 5.89 -12.82 19.92
N ALA A 457 5.80 -13.46 18.75
CA ALA A 457 5.98 -14.91 18.60
C ALA A 457 7.46 -15.34 18.65
N GLY A 458 8.39 -14.41 18.87
CA GLY A 458 9.84 -14.61 18.91
C GLY A 458 10.40 -15.28 17.66
N ARG A 459 9.77 -15.05 16.50
CA ARG A 459 10.25 -15.55 15.20
C ARG A 459 11.48 -14.80 14.70
N CYS A 460 11.64 -13.56 15.16
CA CYS A 460 12.76 -12.69 14.87
C CYS A 460 12.79 -11.59 15.94
N ALA A 461 13.94 -10.91 16.09
CA ALA A 461 14.09 -9.79 17.01
C ALA A 461 13.87 -8.43 16.31
N ARG A 462 13.81 -8.46 14.97
CA ARG A 462 13.63 -7.28 14.12
C ARG A 462 12.90 -7.62 12.83
N VAL A 463 12.10 -6.69 12.34
CA VAL A 463 11.43 -6.79 11.05
C VAL A 463 11.63 -5.49 10.27
N VAL A 464 12.04 -5.62 9.01
CA VAL A 464 12.03 -4.51 8.05
C VAL A 464 10.74 -4.61 7.24
N VAL A 465 9.84 -3.65 7.45
CA VAL A 465 8.64 -3.49 6.62
C VAL A 465 8.97 -2.55 5.49
N ILE A 466 8.77 -3.00 4.24
CA ILE A 466 8.88 -2.17 3.05
C ILE A 466 7.54 -2.16 2.32
N SER A 467 7.20 -1.01 1.75
CA SER A 467 6.00 -0.85 0.94
C SER A 467 6.28 0.07 -0.24
N ALA A 468 5.71 -0.26 -1.40
CA ALA A 468 5.73 0.60 -2.57
C ALA A 468 4.57 0.25 -3.50
N ASP A 469 4.05 1.27 -4.19
CA ASP A 469 3.09 1.13 -5.29
C ASP A 469 3.27 2.33 -6.24
N ASN A 470 3.15 2.09 -7.54
CA ASN A 470 3.26 3.12 -8.58
C ASN A 470 2.12 3.09 -9.62
N PRO A 471 0.84 3.12 -9.19
CA PRO A 471 -0.29 3.06 -10.11
C PRO A 471 -0.44 4.32 -10.98
N SER A 472 0.27 5.40 -10.64
CA SER A 472 0.29 6.65 -11.39
C SER A 472 1.43 6.73 -12.41
N SER A 473 2.15 5.62 -12.63
CA SER A 473 3.14 5.54 -13.71
C SER A 473 2.51 5.78 -15.08
N ASP A 474 3.34 6.15 -16.05
CA ASP A 474 2.88 6.41 -17.43
C ASP A 474 2.24 5.18 -18.06
N SER A 475 2.75 4.00 -17.71
CA SER A 475 2.26 2.71 -18.18
C SER A 475 0.96 2.29 -17.51
N LEU A 476 0.82 2.53 -16.19
CA LEU A 476 -0.29 1.99 -15.39
C LEU A 476 -1.46 2.95 -15.23
N LEU A 477 -1.22 4.27 -15.19
CA LEU A 477 -2.27 5.26 -14.96
C LEU A 477 -3.42 5.14 -15.98
N PRO A 478 -3.16 4.96 -17.29
CA PRO A 478 -4.22 4.78 -18.28
C PRO A 478 -5.06 3.52 -18.08
N TRP A 479 -4.67 2.59 -17.22
CA TRP A 479 -5.42 1.35 -16.92
C TRP A 479 -6.02 1.38 -15.52
N ILE A 480 -5.19 1.66 -14.51
CA ILE A 480 -5.57 1.68 -13.12
C ILE A 480 -6.41 2.92 -12.80
N GLY A 481 -5.99 4.10 -13.28
CA GLY A 481 -6.75 5.34 -13.14
C GLY A 481 -8.14 5.23 -13.77
N THR A 482 -8.23 4.70 -14.99
CA THR A 482 -9.52 4.43 -15.64
C THR A 482 -10.36 3.38 -14.92
N GLY A 483 -9.72 2.37 -14.33
CA GLY A 483 -10.40 1.37 -13.50
C GLY A 483 -11.10 2.02 -12.30
N PHE A 484 -10.40 2.90 -11.58
CA PHE A 484 -11.00 3.66 -10.47
C PHE A 484 -12.09 4.64 -10.93
N LEU A 485 -11.96 5.25 -12.11
CA LEU A 485 -13.03 6.06 -12.70
C LEU A 485 -14.28 5.23 -13.01
N ALA A 486 -14.11 4.04 -13.57
CA ALA A 486 -15.21 3.13 -13.90
C ALA A 486 -16.00 2.72 -12.64
N LEU A 487 -15.30 2.60 -11.50
CA LEU A 487 -15.89 2.35 -10.17
C LEU A 487 -16.52 3.58 -9.52
N GLY A 488 -16.35 4.78 -10.10
CA GLY A 488 -16.78 6.04 -9.52
C GLY A 488 -15.97 6.45 -8.27
N ALA A 489 -14.75 5.92 -8.14
CA ALA A 489 -13.88 6.16 -6.99
C ALA A 489 -12.96 7.36 -7.20
N ALA A 490 -12.42 7.55 -8.41
CA ALA A 490 -11.44 8.61 -8.70
C ALA A 490 -12.09 9.98 -8.97
N SER A 491 -11.37 11.05 -8.62
CA SER A 491 -11.72 12.43 -8.99
C SER A 491 -11.33 12.74 -10.44
N THR A 492 -12.12 13.60 -11.08
CA THR A 492 -11.84 14.17 -12.42
C THR A 492 -11.58 15.68 -12.36
N ARG A 493 -11.40 16.24 -11.16
CA ARG A 493 -11.15 17.67 -10.98
C ARG A 493 -9.75 18.05 -11.48
N PRO A 494 -9.60 19.22 -12.11
CA PRO A 494 -8.36 19.58 -12.81
C PRO A 494 -7.27 20.15 -11.89
N SER A 495 -7.58 20.43 -10.63
CA SER A 495 -6.66 21.08 -9.70
C SER A 495 -6.68 20.41 -8.32
N ALA A 496 -5.54 20.45 -7.62
CA ALA A 496 -5.43 19.93 -6.26
C ALA A 496 -6.40 20.64 -5.30
N ALA A 497 -6.58 21.96 -5.43
CA ALA A 497 -7.51 22.74 -4.59
C ALA A 497 -8.97 22.27 -4.70
N GLU A 498 -9.39 21.76 -5.87
CA GLU A 498 -10.74 21.26 -6.09
C GLU A 498 -10.92 19.76 -5.78
N ALA A 499 -9.83 19.00 -5.67
CA ALA A 499 -9.87 17.55 -5.57
C ALA A 499 -9.42 17.03 -4.19
N ALA A 500 -8.34 17.61 -3.67
CA ALA A 500 -7.67 17.16 -2.45
C ALA A 500 -8.38 17.76 -1.24
N LEU A 501 -9.58 17.22 -0.99
CA LEU A 501 -10.58 17.74 -0.07
C LEU A 501 -10.90 16.74 1.06
N PRO A 502 -9.91 16.29 1.85
CA PRO A 502 -10.18 15.38 2.97
C PRO A 502 -11.16 16.04 3.96
N PHE A 503 -12.18 15.28 4.40
CA PHE A 503 -13.26 15.70 5.32
C PHE A 503 -14.18 16.84 4.84
N ASP A 504 -13.84 17.57 3.78
CA ASP A 504 -14.67 18.67 3.26
C ASP A 504 -15.93 18.14 2.57
N LYS A 505 -17.04 18.86 2.69
CA LYS A 505 -18.33 18.52 2.06
C LYS A 505 -18.23 18.37 0.53
N ARG A 506 -17.31 19.10 -0.11
CA ARG A 506 -17.12 19.18 -1.58
C ARG A 506 -16.30 18.03 -2.17
N ARG A 507 -15.83 17.09 -1.34
CA ARG A 507 -15.02 15.94 -1.76
C ARG A 507 -15.72 15.10 -2.83
N ASN A 508 -14.94 14.66 -3.82
CA ASN A 508 -15.46 14.22 -5.12
C ASN A 508 -14.73 13.00 -5.71
N GLY A 509 -14.02 12.24 -4.87
CA GLY A 509 -13.28 11.06 -5.26
C GLY A 509 -11.79 11.17 -4.95
N MET A 510 -11.13 10.02 -5.01
CA MET A 510 -9.71 9.91 -4.70
C MET A 510 -8.82 10.42 -5.82
N ILE A 511 -7.66 10.91 -5.41
CA ILE A 511 -6.56 11.27 -6.31
C ILE A 511 -5.58 10.10 -6.28
N LEU A 512 -5.18 9.60 -7.44
CA LEU A 512 -4.19 8.53 -7.51
C LEU A 512 -2.82 9.08 -7.09
N GLY A 513 -2.08 8.28 -6.34
CA GLY A 513 -0.70 8.57 -6.00
C GLY A 513 0.22 7.37 -6.08
N ALA A 514 1.49 7.61 -5.83
CA ALA A 514 2.54 6.60 -5.80
C ALA A 514 3.54 6.92 -4.69
N GLY A 515 4.35 5.93 -4.31
CA GLY A 515 5.39 6.16 -3.32
C GLY A 515 6.03 4.90 -2.77
N ALA A 516 6.80 5.10 -1.71
CA ALA A 516 7.33 4.01 -0.89
C ALA A 516 7.50 4.42 0.57
N VAL A 517 7.40 3.44 1.47
CA VAL A 517 7.60 3.61 2.91
C VAL A 517 8.44 2.45 3.43
N GLY A 518 9.38 2.75 4.33
CA GLY A 518 10.15 1.75 5.06
C GLY A 518 10.02 1.98 6.56
N LEU A 519 9.86 0.90 7.33
CA LEU A 519 9.91 0.92 8.79
C LEU A 519 10.79 -0.22 9.30
N VAL A 520 11.53 0.04 10.37
CA VAL A 520 12.25 -0.99 11.14
C VAL A 520 11.59 -1.11 12.50
N LEU A 521 11.08 -2.31 12.80
CA LEU A 521 10.49 -2.66 14.08
C LEU A 521 11.43 -3.59 14.84
N GLU A 522 11.64 -3.32 16.12
CA GLU A 522 12.54 -4.07 17.01
C GLU A 522 11.85 -4.41 18.32
N THR A 523 12.23 -5.53 18.91
CA THR A 523 11.93 -5.78 20.34
C THR A 523 12.72 -4.83 21.23
N ASP A 524 12.19 -4.56 22.42
CA ASP A 524 12.88 -3.81 23.49
C ASP A 524 14.33 -4.30 23.73
N THR A 525 14.52 -5.61 23.75
CA THR A 525 15.78 -6.32 23.96
C THR A 525 16.74 -6.13 22.79
N ALA A 526 16.26 -6.23 21.55
CA ALA A 526 17.07 -5.99 20.37
C ALA A 526 17.55 -4.54 20.30
N LEU A 527 16.67 -3.60 20.64
CA LEU A 527 16.99 -2.18 20.67
C LEU A 527 18.02 -1.87 21.78
N ALA A 528 17.79 -2.36 23.01
CA ALA A 528 18.69 -2.16 24.14
C ALA A 528 20.10 -2.76 23.91
N SER A 529 20.23 -3.78 23.06
CA SER A 529 21.53 -4.38 22.68
C SER A 529 22.40 -3.49 21.78
N ARG A 530 21.89 -2.31 21.39
CA ARG A 530 22.50 -1.38 20.44
C ARG A 530 22.69 -0.01 21.10
N PRO A 531 23.89 0.31 21.62
CA PRO A 531 24.12 1.50 22.45
C PRO A 531 23.82 2.85 21.77
N ALA A 532 23.83 2.91 20.44
CA ALA A 532 23.58 4.12 19.66
C ALA A 532 22.16 4.17 19.05
N ALA A 533 21.28 3.23 19.39
CA ALA A 533 19.92 3.20 18.85
C ALA A 533 18.97 4.00 19.75
N SER A 534 18.21 4.92 19.15
CA SER A 534 17.13 5.63 19.83
C SER A 534 15.79 5.16 19.25
N PRO A 535 14.82 4.74 20.08
CA PRO A 535 13.49 4.45 19.58
C PRO A 535 12.83 5.74 19.09
N ARG A 536 12.09 5.65 17.98
CA ARG A 536 11.32 6.77 17.43
C ARG A 536 9.90 6.81 18.02
N ALA A 537 9.30 5.64 18.19
CA ALA A 537 8.00 5.46 18.81
C ALA A 537 7.85 4.04 19.37
N LYS A 538 7.08 3.90 20.45
CA LYS A 538 6.64 2.60 20.97
C LYS A 538 5.33 2.20 20.27
N VAL A 539 5.18 0.93 19.90
CA VAL A 539 3.92 0.39 19.38
C VAL A 539 3.11 -0.16 20.55
N LEU A 540 2.01 0.51 20.91
CA LEU A 540 1.15 0.10 22.01
C LEU A 540 0.25 -1.08 21.64
N GLY A 541 -0.25 -1.09 20.41
CA GLY A 541 -1.16 -2.12 19.92
C GLY A 541 -1.34 -2.06 18.42
N THR A 542 -1.65 -3.21 17.83
CA THR A 542 -1.89 -3.40 16.40
C THR A 542 -3.05 -4.35 16.24
N VAL A 543 -3.93 -4.11 15.27
CA VAL A 543 -4.97 -5.07 14.90
C VAL A 543 -5.18 -5.03 13.38
N HIS A 544 -5.38 -6.20 12.79
CA HIS A 544 -5.74 -6.35 11.38
C HIS A 544 -6.86 -7.38 11.27
N THR A 545 -7.97 -7.00 10.64
CA THR A 545 -9.18 -7.82 10.51
C THR A 545 -9.77 -7.71 9.11
N ASN A 546 -10.67 -8.64 8.77
CA ASN A 546 -11.45 -8.60 7.55
C ASN A 546 -12.94 -8.51 7.89
N SER A 547 -13.65 -7.48 7.43
CA SER A 547 -15.06 -7.30 7.75
C SER A 547 -16.01 -8.29 7.05
N ALA A 548 -15.52 -9.06 6.07
CA ALA A 548 -16.32 -9.97 5.25
C ALA A 548 -17.61 -9.31 4.69
N PHE A 549 -17.55 -8.02 4.38
CA PHE A 549 -18.74 -7.18 4.16
C PHE A 549 -18.98 -6.89 2.68
N HIS A 550 -18.00 -6.27 2.02
CA HIS A 550 -18.12 -5.87 0.62
C HIS A 550 -16.75 -5.76 -0.05
N ALA A 551 -16.71 -5.93 -1.37
CA ALA A 551 -15.46 -5.84 -2.15
C ALA A 551 -14.82 -4.45 -2.11
N SER A 552 -15.60 -3.37 -2.00
CA SER A 552 -15.09 -1.99 -2.03
C SER A 552 -15.68 -1.05 -0.97
N ALA A 553 -16.70 -1.49 -0.22
CA ALA A 553 -17.32 -0.66 0.80
C ALA A 553 -16.78 -1.04 2.18
N ILE A 554 -16.66 -0.06 3.06
CA ILE A 554 -16.14 -0.27 4.41
C ILE A 554 -17.28 -0.76 5.31
N GLY A 555 -17.04 -1.86 6.02
CA GLY A 555 -17.97 -2.34 7.04
C GLY A 555 -17.86 -1.49 8.30
N THR A 556 -18.62 -0.39 8.37
CA THR A 556 -18.51 0.63 9.42
C THR A 556 -18.63 0.07 10.84
N SER A 557 -19.62 -0.81 11.10
CA SER A 557 -19.81 -1.40 12.44
C SER A 557 -18.59 -2.23 12.86
N HIS A 558 -18.10 -3.10 11.97
CA HIS A 558 -16.92 -3.92 12.25
C HIS A 558 -15.65 -3.08 12.42
N ALA A 559 -15.50 -1.98 11.67
CA ALA A 559 -14.39 -1.05 11.86
C ALA A 559 -14.42 -0.37 13.25
N ALA A 560 -15.62 -0.09 13.78
CA ALA A 560 -15.81 0.43 15.13
C ALA A 560 -15.49 -0.62 16.20
N GLU A 561 -16.02 -1.84 16.04
CA GLU A 561 -15.73 -2.99 16.92
C GLU A 561 -14.23 -3.33 16.95
N THR A 562 -13.56 -3.25 15.80
CA THR A 562 -12.12 -3.50 15.70
C THR A 562 -11.30 -2.44 16.46
N LEU A 563 -11.68 -1.16 16.37
CA LEU A 563 -11.02 -0.10 17.15
C LEU A 563 -11.26 -0.29 18.66
N GLU A 564 -12.49 -0.63 19.03
CA GLU A 564 -12.87 -0.89 20.42
C GLU A 564 -12.04 -2.04 21.01
N ALA A 565 -11.89 -3.15 20.28
CA ALA A 565 -11.07 -4.28 20.69
C ALA A 565 -9.58 -3.92 20.84
N LEU A 566 -9.02 -3.13 19.91
CA LEU A 566 -7.64 -2.64 20.02
C LEU A 566 -7.43 -1.83 21.29
N LEU A 567 -8.34 -0.90 21.56
CA LEU A 567 -8.21 -0.02 22.71
C LEU A 567 -8.40 -0.80 24.02
N GLN A 568 -9.37 -1.73 24.11
CA GLN A 568 -9.50 -2.63 25.26
C GLN A 568 -8.21 -3.42 25.53
N GLN A 569 -7.55 -3.92 24.48
CA GLN A 569 -6.25 -4.58 24.62
C GLN A 569 -5.19 -3.62 25.17
N VAL A 570 -5.13 -2.39 24.66
CA VAL A 570 -4.17 -1.37 25.12
C VAL A 570 -4.41 -0.99 26.58
N GLU A 571 -5.67 -0.82 26.97
CA GLU A 571 -6.08 -0.53 28.35
C GLU A 571 -5.65 -1.67 29.29
N ALA A 572 -5.90 -2.92 28.90
CA ALA A 572 -5.53 -4.09 29.69
C ALA A 572 -4.01 -4.29 29.84
N VAL A 573 -3.23 -4.00 28.78
CA VAL A 573 -1.77 -4.23 28.77
C VAL A 573 -1.00 -3.06 29.39
N HIS A 574 -1.41 -1.82 29.11
CA HIS A 574 -0.65 -0.62 29.48
C HIS A 574 -1.30 0.19 30.62
N GLY A 575 -2.51 -0.17 31.06
CA GLY A 575 -3.21 0.53 32.14
C GLY A 575 -3.63 1.96 31.80
N LEU A 576 -3.71 2.30 30.51
CA LEU A 576 -4.17 3.59 30.02
C LEU A 576 -5.70 3.63 30.00
N THR A 577 -6.29 4.81 30.13
CA THR A 577 -7.74 5.03 29.96
C THR A 577 -8.05 5.70 28.62
N ARG A 578 -9.28 5.55 28.11
CA ARG A 578 -9.75 6.29 26.92
C ARG A 578 -9.54 7.80 27.03
N THR A 579 -9.78 8.37 28.21
CA THR A 579 -9.65 9.81 28.45
C THR A 579 -8.20 10.25 28.31
N GLU A 580 -7.25 9.54 28.95
CA GLU A 580 -5.82 9.85 28.84
C GLU A 580 -5.31 9.73 27.41
N ILE A 581 -5.79 8.72 26.66
CA ILE A 581 -5.47 8.58 25.24
C ILE A 581 -6.02 9.78 24.47
N ALA A 582 -7.32 10.05 24.56
CA ALA A 582 -8.00 11.09 23.80
C ALA A 582 -7.44 12.51 24.05
N ASP A 583 -6.99 12.81 25.27
CA ASP A 583 -6.42 14.11 25.63
C ASP A 583 -5.14 14.47 24.83
N ALA A 584 -4.40 13.46 24.36
CA ALA A 584 -3.12 13.63 23.70
C ALA A 584 -2.99 12.82 22.39
N LEU A 585 -4.13 12.51 21.75
CA LEU A 585 -4.19 11.68 20.55
C LEU A 585 -4.17 12.50 19.25
N LEU A 586 -3.24 12.13 18.36
CA LEU A 586 -3.33 12.39 16.94
C LEU A 586 -4.00 11.21 16.24
N TYR A 587 -4.99 11.50 15.41
CA TYR A 587 -5.61 10.50 14.54
C TYR A 587 -5.19 10.74 13.09
N PHE A 588 -4.46 9.78 12.54
CA PHE A 588 -4.08 9.75 11.14
C PHE A 588 -5.18 9.05 10.34
N SER A 589 -5.86 9.85 9.52
CA SER A 589 -7.05 9.44 8.79
C SER A 589 -6.74 8.59 7.55
N HIS A 590 -7.62 7.63 7.27
CA HIS A 590 -7.61 6.92 6.00
C HIS A 590 -8.19 7.76 4.85
N GLU A 591 -9.14 8.66 5.10
CA GLU A 591 -9.97 9.37 4.12
C GLU A 591 -9.23 9.70 2.81
N THR A 592 -9.83 9.23 1.73
CA THR A 592 -9.30 9.26 0.37
C THR A 592 -10.01 10.31 -0.48
N CYS A 593 -10.64 11.32 0.12
CA CYS A 593 -11.52 12.31 -0.53
C CYS A 593 -12.76 11.68 -1.21
N THR A 594 -13.21 10.53 -0.72
CA THR A 594 -14.40 9.83 -1.22
C THR A 594 -15.66 10.67 -1.07
N HIS A 595 -16.54 10.65 -2.08
CA HIS A 595 -17.80 11.39 -2.13
C HIS A 595 -18.54 11.41 -0.78
N ALA A 596 -19.07 12.58 -0.43
CA ALA A 596 -19.80 12.80 0.82
C ALA A 596 -21.07 11.96 0.91
N ARG A 597 -20.96 10.80 1.57
CA ARG A 597 -22.05 9.87 1.87
C ARG A 597 -21.80 9.23 3.23
N GLY A 598 -22.86 8.83 3.93
CA GLY A 598 -22.76 8.24 5.28
C GLY A 598 -21.90 6.97 5.38
N GLY A 599 -21.65 6.26 4.27
CA GLY A 599 -20.79 5.07 4.19
C GLY A 599 -19.45 5.28 3.45
N GLY A 600 -18.94 6.51 3.37
CA GLY A 600 -17.59 6.82 2.87
C GLY A 600 -16.50 6.64 3.93
N CYS A 601 -15.23 6.85 3.57
CA CYS A 601 -14.09 6.66 4.48
C CYS A 601 -14.22 7.50 5.76
N ALA A 602 -14.39 8.83 5.66
CA ALA A 602 -14.54 9.70 6.81
C ALA A 602 -15.78 9.35 7.67
N GLY A 603 -16.87 8.90 7.04
CA GLY A 603 -18.06 8.46 7.76
C GLY A 603 -17.74 7.26 8.66
N ALA A 604 -17.09 6.24 8.09
CA ALA A 604 -16.69 5.05 8.84
C ALA A 604 -15.69 5.38 9.96
N GLU A 605 -14.71 6.23 9.69
CA GLU A 605 -13.72 6.69 10.66
C GLU A 605 -14.38 7.41 11.84
N MET A 606 -15.26 8.37 11.56
CA MET A 606 -15.92 9.14 12.60
C MET A 606 -16.91 8.29 13.40
N THR A 607 -17.58 7.33 12.78
CA THR A 607 -18.41 6.36 13.51
C THR A 607 -17.56 5.52 14.46
N ALA A 608 -16.42 5.00 14.00
CA ALA A 608 -15.51 4.20 14.83
C ALA A 608 -14.97 5.01 16.01
N LEU A 609 -14.47 6.22 15.76
CA LEU A 609 -13.96 7.10 16.82
C LEU A 609 -15.04 7.43 17.85
N ARG A 610 -16.26 7.77 17.42
CA ARG A 610 -17.36 8.08 18.33
C ARG A 610 -17.83 6.89 19.15
N ALA A 611 -17.85 5.70 18.55
CA ALA A 611 -18.17 4.47 19.27
C ALA A 611 -17.13 4.20 20.37
N ALA A 612 -15.84 4.39 20.05
CA ALA A 612 -14.73 4.07 20.95
C ALA A 612 -14.43 5.14 22.03
N PHE A 613 -14.62 6.42 21.72
CA PHE A 613 -14.25 7.54 22.60
C PHE A 613 -15.45 8.36 23.09
N GLY A 614 -16.66 8.12 22.57
CA GLY A 614 -17.85 8.88 22.94
C GLY A 614 -17.65 10.39 22.77
N THR A 615 -17.97 11.15 23.82
CA THR A 615 -17.80 12.62 23.84
C THR A 615 -16.35 13.07 23.78
N GLU A 616 -15.39 12.22 24.17
CA GLU A 616 -13.96 12.53 24.16
C GLU A 616 -13.41 12.65 22.73
N THR A 617 -14.13 12.14 21.73
CA THR A 617 -13.78 12.28 20.30
C THR A 617 -13.48 13.73 19.90
N ARG A 618 -14.15 14.71 20.52
CA ARG A 618 -13.94 16.15 20.24
C ARG A 618 -12.54 16.66 20.60
N LYS A 619 -11.80 15.92 21.43
CA LYS A 619 -10.44 16.27 21.85
C LYS A 619 -9.38 15.80 20.85
N ILE A 620 -9.67 14.73 20.12
CA ILE A 620 -8.75 14.07 19.19
C ILE A 620 -8.44 15.01 18.02
N ILE A 621 -7.16 15.22 17.73
CA ILE A 621 -6.72 16.02 16.58
C ILE A 621 -6.62 15.10 15.37
N ILE A 622 -7.38 15.39 14.32
CA ILE A 622 -7.44 14.58 13.11
C ILE A 622 -6.55 15.21 12.04
N THR A 623 -5.68 14.41 11.41
CA THR A 623 -4.87 14.82 10.27
C THR A 623 -4.98 13.81 9.12
N ASN A 624 -4.59 14.23 7.91
CA ASN A 624 -4.66 13.40 6.71
C ASN A 624 -3.49 13.73 5.77
N THR A 625 -2.77 12.70 5.30
CA THR A 625 -1.65 12.92 4.36
C THR A 625 -2.04 12.76 2.90
N LYS A 626 -3.13 12.06 2.60
CA LYS A 626 -3.59 11.77 1.23
C LYS A 626 -4.02 13.01 0.46
N GLY A 627 -4.47 14.06 1.14
CA GLY A 627 -4.68 15.37 0.51
C GLY A 627 -3.40 15.91 -0.13
N MET A 628 -2.23 15.65 0.45
CA MET A 628 -0.94 16.11 -0.09
C MET A 628 -0.32 15.11 -1.05
N THR A 629 -0.38 13.82 -0.73
CA THR A 629 0.35 12.77 -1.44
C THR A 629 -0.47 12.09 -2.52
N GLY A 630 -1.77 12.36 -2.63
CA GLY A 630 -2.70 11.43 -3.27
C GLY A 630 -2.75 10.09 -2.52
N HIS A 631 -3.52 9.15 -3.05
CA HIS A 631 -3.66 7.82 -2.48
C HIS A 631 -2.69 6.83 -3.17
N ALA A 632 -1.60 6.51 -2.48
CA ALA A 632 -0.55 5.59 -2.93
C ALA A 632 -0.86 4.10 -2.66
N MET A 633 -2.14 3.72 -2.72
CA MET A 633 -2.60 2.33 -2.59
C MET A 633 -2.08 1.65 -1.32
N GLY A 634 -1.25 0.62 -1.42
CA GLY A 634 -0.74 -0.14 -0.28
C GLY A 634 0.31 0.59 0.55
N VAL A 635 0.77 1.76 0.09
CA VAL A 635 1.72 2.62 0.81
C VAL A 635 0.95 3.53 1.77
N CYS A 636 1.12 3.30 3.08
CA CYS A 636 0.59 4.17 4.12
C CYS A 636 1.69 5.11 4.61
N PHE A 637 1.78 6.30 4.01
CA PHE A 637 2.67 7.36 4.49
C PHE A 637 2.34 7.76 5.93
N GLU A 638 1.07 7.65 6.29
CA GLU A 638 0.54 7.95 7.62
C GLU A 638 1.29 7.25 8.74
N ASP A 639 1.71 6.00 8.58
CA ASP A 639 2.44 5.27 9.63
C ASP A 639 3.83 5.91 9.90
N ALA A 640 4.57 6.25 8.85
CA ALA A 640 5.87 6.91 8.99
C ALA A 640 5.72 8.36 9.50
N VAL A 641 4.71 9.08 9.02
CA VAL A 641 4.43 10.46 9.45
C VAL A 641 3.92 10.49 10.90
N ALA A 642 3.13 9.50 11.34
CA ALA A 642 2.69 9.38 12.73
C ALA A 642 3.86 9.25 13.69
N VAL A 643 4.80 8.35 13.38
CA VAL A 643 6.05 8.19 14.13
C VAL A 643 6.84 9.50 14.15
N ALA A 644 6.99 10.15 12.98
CA ALA A 644 7.70 11.43 12.88
C ALA A 644 7.05 12.57 13.67
N SER A 645 5.72 12.66 13.65
CA SER A 645 4.95 13.65 14.39
C SER A 645 5.09 13.46 15.89
N LEU A 646 5.09 12.22 16.37
CA LEU A 646 5.35 11.93 17.79
C LEU A 646 6.77 12.33 18.21
N SER A 647 7.79 12.03 17.40
CA SER A 647 9.18 12.38 17.74
C SER A 647 9.47 13.88 17.65
N SER A 648 8.87 14.58 16.69
CA SER A 648 9.16 16.01 16.42
C SER A 648 8.19 16.98 17.09
N GLY A 649 7.01 16.51 17.52
CA GLY A 649 5.91 17.38 17.95
C GLY A 649 5.26 18.17 16.82
N PHE A 650 5.66 17.98 15.56
CA PHE A 650 5.07 18.68 14.41
C PHE A 650 4.04 17.80 13.71
N VAL A 651 2.87 18.36 13.41
CA VAL A 651 1.74 17.62 12.82
C VAL A 651 1.38 18.25 11.48
N PRO A 652 1.05 17.46 10.45
CA PRO A 652 0.62 18.01 9.17
C PRO A 652 -0.80 18.56 9.23
N PRO A 653 -1.11 19.60 8.43
CA PRO A 653 -2.45 20.13 8.30
C PRO A 653 -3.37 19.20 7.49
N VAL A 654 -4.68 19.33 7.70
CA VAL A 654 -5.69 18.88 6.75
C VAL A 654 -5.87 19.97 5.69
N ILE A 655 -5.29 19.77 4.51
CA ILE A 655 -5.26 20.80 3.46
C ILE A 655 -6.63 21.02 2.80
N ASN A 656 -6.85 22.24 2.27
CA ASN A 656 -8.01 22.66 1.46
C ASN A 656 -9.41 22.49 2.08
N HIS A 657 -9.51 22.19 3.38
CA HIS A 657 -10.80 22.12 4.06
C HIS A 657 -11.38 23.52 4.30
N GLU A 658 -12.56 23.80 3.75
CA GLU A 658 -13.28 25.07 3.92
C GLU A 658 -14.74 24.85 4.36
N GLN A 659 -15.39 23.77 3.88
CA GLN A 659 -16.79 23.51 4.14
C GLN A 659 -16.98 22.29 5.04
N ALA A 660 -17.47 22.53 6.26
CA ALA A 660 -17.85 21.47 7.17
C ALA A 660 -18.93 20.58 6.53
N ASP A 661 -18.75 19.26 6.64
CA ASP A 661 -19.76 18.29 6.25
C ASP A 661 -20.72 18.02 7.41
N PRO A 662 -22.02 18.36 7.29
CA PRO A 662 -23.01 18.07 8.33
C PRO A 662 -23.10 16.58 8.70
N LEU A 663 -22.79 15.67 7.77
CA LEU A 663 -22.80 14.23 8.03
C LEU A 663 -21.70 13.81 9.01
N LEU A 664 -20.61 14.57 9.06
CA LEU A 664 -19.45 14.27 9.89
C LEU A 664 -19.48 15.02 11.22
N GLY A 665 -20.43 15.92 11.46
CA GLY A 665 -20.55 16.67 12.72
C GLY A 665 -19.33 17.54 13.02
N SER A 666 -19.11 17.85 14.31
CA SER A 666 -17.94 18.63 14.73
C SER A 666 -16.67 17.77 14.70
N LEU A 667 -15.63 18.29 14.03
CA LEU A 667 -14.31 17.69 13.88
C LEU A 667 -13.25 18.67 14.38
N ARG A 668 -12.20 18.15 15.02
CA ARG A 668 -11.00 18.92 15.35
C ARG A 668 -9.89 18.55 14.35
N LEU A 669 -9.92 19.18 13.19
CA LEU A 669 -8.92 18.97 12.14
C LEU A 669 -7.63 19.72 12.48
N SER A 670 -6.47 19.14 12.13
CA SER A 670 -5.18 19.80 12.32
C SER A 670 -5.01 20.96 11.33
N GLU A 671 -4.61 22.12 11.84
CA GLU A 671 -4.19 23.29 11.05
C GLU A 671 -2.68 23.26 10.74
N GLY A 672 -2.01 22.17 11.11
CA GLY A 672 -0.56 22.04 11.07
C GLY A 672 0.14 22.71 12.25
N GLY A 673 1.43 22.41 12.42
CA GLY A 673 2.26 23.05 13.44
C GLY A 673 2.56 22.17 14.65
N THR A 674 2.88 22.80 15.77
CA THR A 674 3.35 22.10 16.98
C THR A 674 2.20 21.63 17.85
N HIS A 675 2.22 20.36 18.23
CA HIS A 675 1.29 19.74 19.17
C HIS A 675 2.04 18.83 20.14
N ASP A 676 1.75 18.92 21.44
CA ASP A 676 2.26 17.99 22.44
C ASP A 676 1.43 16.70 22.47
N ALA A 677 1.51 15.94 21.38
CA ALA A 677 0.86 14.64 21.28
C ALA A 677 1.72 13.56 21.96
N LYS A 678 1.05 12.66 22.68
CA LYS A 678 1.67 11.48 23.29
C LYS A 678 1.35 10.22 22.52
N TYR A 679 0.22 10.20 21.81
CA TYR A 679 -0.28 9.04 21.10
C TYR A 679 -0.61 9.37 19.65
N ALA A 680 -0.42 8.42 18.76
CA ALA A 680 -0.88 8.50 17.39
C ALA A 680 -1.61 7.21 17.00
N LEU A 681 -2.86 7.33 16.60
CA LEU A 681 -3.68 6.23 16.09
C LEU A 681 -3.82 6.39 14.58
N HIS A 682 -3.43 5.38 13.83
CA HIS A 682 -3.64 5.34 12.39
C HIS A 682 -4.69 4.29 12.05
N PHE A 683 -5.63 4.65 11.18
CA PHE A 683 -6.59 3.75 10.57
C PHE A 683 -6.27 3.55 9.09
N ALA A 684 -6.28 2.30 8.64
CA ALA A 684 -6.19 1.96 7.23
C ALA A 684 -7.30 0.98 6.84
N ALA A 685 -8.00 1.28 5.75
CA ALA A 685 -8.98 0.40 5.15
C ALA A 685 -8.58 0.05 3.71
N GLY A 686 -8.91 -1.14 3.24
CA GLY A 686 -8.61 -1.60 1.89
C GLY A 686 -9.79 -2.31 1.24
N PHE A 687 -9.79 -2.32 -0.09
CA PHE A 687 -10.70 -3.19 -0.85
C PHE A 687 -10.56 -4.65 -0.41
N GLY A 688 -11.65 -5.41 -0.52
CA GLY A 688 -11.77 -6.75 0.04
C GLY A 688 -12.09 -6.74 1.54
N SER A 689 -12.63 -5.65 2.08
CA SER A 689 -12.99 -5.51 3.51
C SER A 689 -11.81 -5.56 4.48
N GLN A 690 -10.63 -5.09 4.07
CA GLN A 690 -9.44 -5.05 4.95
C GLN A 690 -9.54 -3.87 5.92
N VAL A 691 -9.30 -4.12 7.20
CA VAL A 691 -9.39 -3.12 8.29
C VAL A 691 -8.15 -3.26 9.16
N SER A 692 -7.41 -2.17 9.37
CA SER A 692 -6.22 -2.16 10.23
C SER A 692 -6.17 -0.92 11.10
N TYR A 693 -5.74 -1.09 12.35
CA TYR A 693 -5.39 0.02 13.23
C TYR A 693 -4.04 -0.24 13.89
N VAL A 694 -3.27 0.83 14.09
CA VAL A 694 -2.04 0.82 14.88
C VAL A 694 -2.04 2.03 15.80
N LEU A 695 -1.75 1.79 17.09
CA LEU A 695 -1.58 2.84 18.10
C LEU A 695 -0.11 2.92 18.51
N TYR A 696 0.47 4.09 18.34
CA TYR A 696 1.83 4.43 18.74
C TYR A 696 1.84 5.34 19.97
N ALA A 697 2.93 5.31 20.73
CA ALA A 697 3.24 6.26 21.79
C ALA A 697 4.61 6.90 21.57
N ARG A 698 4.74 8.16 21.96
CA ARG A 698 6.03 8.87 22.03
C ARG A 698 6.95 8.16 23.04
N CYS A 699 8.24 8.05 22.69
CA CYS A 699 9.25 7.42 23.54
C CYS A 699 9.78 8.35 24.63
#